data_AF-A0A954U1F6-F1
#
_entry.id   AF-A0A954U1F6-F1
#
_cell.length_a   1.000
_cell.length_b   1.000
_cell.length_c   1.000
_cell.angle_alpha   90.00
_cell.angle_beta   90.00
_cell.angle_gamma   90.00
#
_symmetry.space_group_name_H-M   'P 1'
#
loop_
_entity.id
_entity.type
_entity.pdbx_description
1 polymer ?
#
loop_
_entity_poly.entity_id
_entity_poly.type
_entity_poly.pdbx_seq_one_letter_code
_entity_poly.pdbx_strand_id
1 'polypeptide(L)'
;MSNAPWQQQSNWPPTQPSRFGDDLQPIKAELIQPSGSGGRGCFVALLLAGGCLAFLAMVGVGVYLGFQNSSSTAVARQLSVDESLALAREAFNNFDATVDPTANLSAEQAAEWREIGSFFRHVERTAIKKDSTALGELIDDRRMLQRIDDTGRLIGWNTLDRVNLRKSLRDPHIEEFWAHFVLVNMVTPDDAAETRIVHAFGYNEEKSEQAEFRFWLAKRQEDWKIYDWQRFDIGMPESEEWSYRADYYDDPRMKLYEAFATKMVESDGYSASGELDKAKQALRRANPTGSPREFLDRGWLLLGYRWRLLGDDKEGMRCFDQIKDPAQTPGVHIGRFYTHFVSNDWEAALKESDGYEALVGLTPDLLRSKAEALSNLGRTDEAVAANRRLLRMEPENPSTVAELLVLAPEETAAEVTQWLERQSSPLESAESLVNHVAWREQGGIAMRFLESFVREKAGDSAQAAALAARIAENEGDLPKAAENFRLAAERETDATKRSGYDYNYVSVMARLGRVLEAYEHGSNQSETFNSIVWQYEESEIELSDDEFAKLVARHRELHPDNASGLYRAAQLCMAENDLAEAERLLREGISKLTESDKEEFIDDELQTALQSLLARTGRAVEAYESVSVGGENGEDADVVAFEQLADTLSNSDRWTDLDLLIQRHRAKHADDPMLHYYEGQLRVRQERWFEATAALRRGRDLLDEEDYRHNLFGFLLAQAALNGGNWQQFYAEETDKPRAFNHLCQAFRSRGDLENWRQVRDRHRQLFPWDNELLRQDAEAARQDRDDTKFLEVSDKLIKSSDRAWEVNTLREQRLIAFVRSGQFDAARRAAAEQSPSETWKVDALIAASQGDHAVALPLAMKYAEREDRAYDFYQNDLDASLFMRPEYRPLHEQHPIARIYYAVEDQWLLTTSEPPRLNREQVEQAVRAVFGETYRITATPDDERPDSMQSPLFIIEAIAAAEGVSPSGSRWFVQAHARPIGCSLLDAIEYPDIRIACQQSRGYLVAGQWDEGESPLLDDESREAKTRMLIRLLAELSAGKGKVWYWDSEWQTLPVDRMEKPLEEDEQPLRTLREQGKALQLSALRTPDERRREIEFEAKLRDAVTSPDVGNPPLRVRIFLHAGQGVEQVWMRPAKTASSYQSLEITGTLEGASLLAPSLTAGTPFQVNLGNVDAFQIGDQAIQWR
;
A
#
# COMPACT_ATOMS: atom_id res chain seq x y z
N MET A 1 -54.18 -15.34 -11.08
CA MET A 1 -54.13 -16.55 -10.23
C MET A 1 -52.68 -16.70 -9.80
N SER A 2 -52.35 -16.17 -8.61
CA SER A 2 -51.86 -16.89 -7.39
C SER A 2 -50.37 -17.29 -7.50
N ASN A 3 -49.43 -16.96 -6.62
CA ASN A 3 -49.43 -16.50 -5.23
C ASN A 3 -48.03 -15.90 -4.89
N ALA A 4 -47.99 -14.89 -4.01
CA ALA A 4 -46.86 -14.56 -3.12
C ALA A 4 -46.91 -15.47 -1.85
N PRO A 5 -46.04 -15.37 -0.81
CA PRO A 5 -44.99 -14.37 -0.52
C PRO A 5 -43.69 -14.90 0.15
N TRP A 6 -42.70 -14.00 0.30
CA TRP A 6 -41.79 -13.95 1.46
C TRP A 6 -41.65 -12.49 1.91
N GLN A 7 -42.05 -12.21 3.15
CA GLN A 7 -41.83 -10.98 3.90
C GLN A 7 -40.60 -11.18 4.78
N GLN A 8 -39.70 -10.19 4.85
CA GLN A 8 -38.75 -10.07 5.95
C GLN A 8 -38.67 -8.61 6.41
N GLN A 9 -38.57 -8.46 7.73
CA GLN A 9 -38.86 -7.28 8.54
C GLN A 9 -37.73 -6.24 8.50
N SER A 10 -38.10 -4.96 8.38
CA SER A 10 -37.24 -3.81 8.68
C SER A 10 -37.44 -3.39 10.14
N ASN A 11 -36.36 -3.34 10.92
CA ASN A 11 -36.35 -2.77 12.27
C ASN A 11 -36.18 -1.24 12.22
N TRP A 12 -37.29 -0.52 12.26
CA TRP A 12 -37.47 0.82 12.86
C TRP A 12 -38.89 0.84 13.46
N PRO A 13 -39.13 1.47 14.63
CA PRO A 13 -40.44 1.40 15.27
C PRO A 13 -41.48 2.17 14.42
N PRO A 14 -42.66 1.60 14.15
CA PRO A 14 -43.72 2.34 13.51
C PRO A 14 -44.26 3.40 14.48
N THR A 15 -44.23 4.67 14.08
CA THR A 15 -45.13 5.66 14.65
C THR A 15 -46.55 5.24 14.31
N GLN A 16 -47.27 4.73 15.32
CA GLN A 16 -48.70 4.47 15.19
C GLN A 16 -49.44 5.79 14.88
N PRO A 17 -50.45 5.78 14.01
CA PRO A 17 -51.43 6.86 13.99
C PRO A 17 -52.18 6.83 15.33
N SER A 18 -52.19 7.95 16.04
CA SER A 18 -52.98 8.14 17.26
C SER A 18 -54.47 7.97 16.94
N ARG A 19 -54.99 6.75 17.15
CA ARG A 19 -56.41 6.52 17.39
C ARG A 19 -56.75 7.13 18.76
N PHE A 20 -57.11 8.41 18.76
CA PHE A 20 -58.01 8.95 19.79
C PHE A 20 -59.43 8.50 19.44
N GLY A 21 -59.80 7.32 19.90
CA GLY A 21 -61.15 6.77 19.77
C GLY A 21 -61.22 5.35 20.33
N ASP A 22 -62.00 5.21 21.41
CA ASP A 22 -62.65 3.96 21.84
C ASP A 22 -61.92 2.96 22.76
N ASP A 23 -61.06 3.42 23.68
CA ASP A 23 -60.75 2.63 24.89
C ASP A 23 -60.64 3.50 26.15
N LEU A 24 -61.78 4.03 26.58
CA LEU A 24 -62.02 4.37 27.98
C LEU A 24 -62.94 3.29 28.58
N GLN A 25 -62.34 2.35 29.29
CA GLN A 25 -63.06 1.54 30.28
C GLN A 25 -63.82 2.49 31.21
N PRO A 26 -65.11 2.25 31.51
CA PRO A 26 -65.87 3.11 32.40
C PRO A 26 -65.30 2.98 33.81
N ILE A 27 -64.49 3.95 34.23
CA ILE A 27 -64.17 4.16 35.64
C ILE A 27 -65.52 4.42 36.34
N LYS A 28 -66.00 3.42 37.08
CA LYS A 28 -67.06 3.60 38.08
C LYS A 28 -66.49 4.53 39.16
N ALA A 29 -66.70 5.82 38.98
CA ALA A 29 -66.50 6.80 40.04
C ALA A 29 -67.55 6.54 41.14
N GLU A 30 -67.10 6.05 42.29
CA GLU A 30 -67.86 6.13 43.53
C GLU A 30 -68.15 7.61 43.81
N LEU A 31 -69.45 7.95 43.81
CA LEU A 31 -69.96 9.24 44.23
C LEU A 31 -69.64 9.45 45.72
N ILE A 32 -68.57 10.19 45.99
CA ILE A 32 -68.39 10.87 47.28
C ILE A 32 -69.36 12.05 47.29
N GLN A 33 -70.43 11.97 48.09
CA GLN A 33 -71.30 13.11 48.38
C GLN A 33 -70.54 14.16 49.20
N PRO A 34 -70.42 15.42 48.73
CA PRO A 34 -70.01 16.52 49.58
C PRO A 34 -71.24 17.05 50.31
N SER A 35 -71.33 16.74 51.60
CA SER A 35 -72.20 17.47 52.52
C SER A 35 -71.63 18.88 52.75
N GLY A 36 -72.49 19.90 52.62
CA GLY A 36 -72.31 21.17 53.33
C GLY A 36 -71.79 22.35 52.51
N SER A 37 -72.74 23.21 52.11
CA SER A 37 -72.64 24.68 51.99
C SER A 37 -71.26 25.29 51.64
N GLY A 38 -71.01 25.48 50.34
CA GLY A 38 -69.87 26.27 49.84
C GLY A 38 -70.03 26.81 48.42
N GLY A 39 -71.26 27.02 47.94
CA GLY A 39 -71.59 27.29 46.53
C GLY A 39 -71.14 28.63 45.93
N ARG A 40 -70.34 29.44 46.64
CA ARG A 40 -69.76 30.69 46.09
C ARG A 40 -68.26 30.59 45.81
N GLY A 41 -67.54 29.64 46.42
CA GLY A 41 -66.10 29.48 46.22
C GLY A 41 -65.72 28.87 44.85
N CYS A 42 -66.42 27.83 44.41
CA CYS A 42 -66.12 27.14 43.14
C CYS A 42 -66.40 28.00 41.90
N PHE A 43 -67.44 28.86 41.94
CA PHE A 43 -67.75 29.72 40.80
C PHE A 43 -66.73 30.85 40.62
N VAL A 44 -66.22 31.41 41.73
CA VAL A 44 -65.14 32.40 41.70
C VAL A 44 -63.82 31.76 41.27
N ALA A 45 -63.52 30.53 41.71
CA ALA A 45 -62.33 29.79 41.28
C ALA A 45 -62.34 29.49 39.78
N LEU A 46 -63.50 29.12 39.20
CA LEU A 46 -63.64 28.90 37.75
C LEU A 46 -63.53 30.19 36.93
N LEU A 47 -64.05 31.32 37.43
CA LEU A 47 -63.89 32.62 36.78
C LEU A 47 -62.45 33.14 36.86
N LEU A 48 -61.76 32.90 37.98
CA LEU A 48 -60.33 33.23 38.11
C LEU A 48 -59.47 32.32 37.23
N ALA A 49 -59.77 31.03 37.12
CA ALA A 49 -59.08 30.11 36.22
C ALA A 49 -59.32 30.48 34.74
N GLY A 50 -60.56 30.83 34.38
CA GLY A 50 -60.89 31.33 33.04
C GLY A 50 -60.23 32.68 32.72
N GLY A 51 -60.16 33.59 33.70
CA GLY A 51 -59.45 34.87 33.59
C GLY A 51 -57.93 34.70 33.46
N CYS A 52 -57.33 33.78 34.22
CA CYS A 52 -55.92 33.42 34.08
C CYS A 52 -55.61 32.78 32.73
N LEU A 53 -56.47 31.88 32.24
CA LEU A 53 -56.30 31.28 30.91
C LEU A 53 -56.44 32.32 29.78
N ALA A 54 -57.42 33.22 29.88
CA ALA A 54 -57.57 34.31 28.92
C ALA A 54 -56.40 35.32 28.98
N PHE A 55 -55.89 35.61 30.17
CA PHE A 55 -54.72 36.46 30.36
C PHE A 55 -53.45 35.78 29.81
N LEU A 56 -53.24 34.49 30.08
CA LEU A 56 -52.13 33.72 29.51
C LEU A 56 -52.24 33.61 27.98
N ALA A 57 -53.46 33.47 27.44
CA ALA A 57 -53.68 33.52 26.01
C ALA A 57 -53.39 34.90 25.42
N MET A 58 -53.80 36.00 26.08
CA MET A 58 -53.50 37.36 25.63
C MET A 58 -52.01 37.71 25.76
N VAL A 59 -51.34 37.28 26.83
CA VAL A 59 -49.89 37.41 26.97
C VAL A 59 -49.19 36.54 25.93
N GLY A 60 -49.66 35.32 25.69
CA GLY A 60 -49.17 34.45 24.62
C GLY A 60 -49.31 35.09 23.23
N VAL A 61 -50.47 35.69 22.92
CA VAL A 61 -50.71 36.42 21.66
C VAL A 61 -49.88 37.71 21.60
N GLY A 62 -49.74 38.45 22.69
CA GLY A 62 -48.95 39.68 22.75
C GLY A 62 -47.45 39.40 22.60
N VAL A 63 -46.94 38.34 23.21
CA VAL A 63 -45.56 37.84 23.03
C VAL A 63 -45.40 37.31 21.61
N TYR A 64 -46.36 36.56 21.07
CA TYR A 64 -46.33 36.06 19.70
C TYR A 64 -46.33 37.18 18.66
N LEU A 65 -47.20 38.18 18.79
CA LEU A 65 -47.23 39.36 17.93
C LEU A 65 -45.98 40.23 18.13
N GLY A 66 -45.45 40.34 19.34
CA GLY A 66 -44.18 41.00 19.62
C GLY A 66 -42.98 40.27 18.98
N PHE A 67 -43.02 38.94 18.93
CA PHE A 67 -42.04 38.10 18.22
C PHE A 67 -42.18 38.18 16.70
N GLN A 68 -43.39 38.39 16.17
CA GLN A 68 -43.60 38.60 14.73
C GLN A 68 -43.28 40.04 14.29
N ASN A 69 -43.49 41.04 15.14
CA ASN A 69 -43.22 42.45 14.83
C ASN A 69 -41.82 42.93 15.24
N SER A 70 -40.98 42.08 15.83
CA SER A 70 -39.59 42.45 16.12
C SER A 70 -38.79 42.52 14.81
N SER A 71 -38.83 43.70 14.17
CA SER A 71 -38.03 44.18 13.03
C SER A 71 -37.85 43.19 11.87
N SER A 72 -38.42 43.49 10.71
CA SER A 72 -38.04 42.85 9.44
C SER A 72 -36.51 42.80 9.37
N THR A 73 -35.94 41.60 9.50
CA THR A 73 -34.51 41.42 9.35
C THR A 73 -34.23 41.52 7.87
N ALA A 74 -33.39 42.48 7.45
CA ALA A 74 -33.09 42.59 6.03
C ALA A 74 -32.29 41.35 5.61
N VAL A 75 -32.81 40.64 4.61
CA VAL A 75 -32.14 39.52 3.94
C VAL A 75 -31.77 40.04 2.56
N ALA A 76 -30.56 39.77 2.10
CA ALA A 76 -30.15 40.18 0.76
C ALA A 76 -31.00 39.51 -0.31
N ARG A 77 -31.38 40.24 -1.36
CA ARG A 77 -32.14 39.71 -2.51
C ARG A 77 -31.52 38.41 -3.02
N GLN A 78 -32.37 37.44 -3.34
CA GLN A 78 -31.93 36.25 -4.06
C GLN A 78 -31.47 36.65 -5.46
N LEU A 79 -30.23 36.31 -5.79
CA LEU A 79 -29.66 36.55 -7.10
C LEU A 79 -30.14 35.47 -8.07
N SER A 80 -30.32 35.83 -9.34
CA SER A 80 -30.44 34.82 -10.39
C SER A 80 -29.16 34.01 -10.51
N VAL A 81 -29.23 32.82 -11.12
CA VAL A 81 -28.06 31.96 -11.30
C VAL A 81 -26.98 32.65 -12.13
N ASP A 82 -27.35 33.38 -13.19
CA ASP A 82 -26.38 34.15 -13.99
C ASP A 82 -25.70 35.27 -13.20
N GLU A 83 -26.45 36.04 -12.39
CA GLU A 83 -25.87 37.07 -11.51
C GLU A 83 -24.96 36.44 -10.45
N SER A 84 -25.38 35.29 -9.90
CA SER A 84 -24.64 34.53 -8.92
C SER A 84 -23.29 34.02 -9.47
N LEU A 85 -23.31 33.41 -10.65
CA LEU A 85 -22.12 32.92 -11.34
C LEU A 85 -21.22 34.07 -11.81
N ALA A 86 -21.79 35.19 -12.26
CA ALA A 86 -21.01 36.36 -12.61
C ALA A 86 -20.22 36.91 -11.41
N LEU A 87 -20.84 36.99 -10.23
CA LEU A 87 -20.16 37.38 -8.99
C LEU A 87 -19.12 36.36 -8.54
N ALA A 88 -19.42 35.06 -8.66
CA ALA A 88 -18.47 34.00 -8.36
C ALA A 88 -17.23 34.12 -9.25
N ARG A 89 -17.44 34.25 -10.56
CA ARG A 89 -16.37 34.40 -11.55
C ARG A 89 -15.56 35.67 -11.34
N GLU A 90 -16.19 36.77 -10.91
CA GLU A 90 -15.46 37.98 -10.55
C GLU A 90 -14.62 37.75 -9.29
N ALA A 91 -15.20 37.16 -8.24
CA ALA A 91 -14.51 36.85 -6.99
C ALA A 91 -13.31 35.92 -7.22
N PHE A 92 -13.55 34.75 -7.80
CA PHE A 92 -12.56 33.71 -8.07
C PHE A 92 -11.72 33.95 -9.33
N ASN A 93 -11.74 35.14 -9.94
CA ASN A 93 -10.70 35.52 -10.91
C ASN A 93 -9.86 36.71 -10.42
N ASN A 94 -10.27 37.37 -9.34
CA ASN A 94 -9.58 38.54 -8.80
C ASN A 94 -8.52 38.14 -7.77
N PHE A 95 -7.52 37.38 -8.21
CA PHE A 95 -6.48 36.82 -7.34
C PHE A 95 -5.51 37.81 -6.72
N ASP A 96 -5.32 38.97 -7.35
CA ASP A 96 -4.50 40.01 -6.72
C ASP A 96 -5.13 40.48 -5.40
N ALA A 97 -6.44 40.30 -5.24
CA ALA A 97 -7.13 40.52 -3.97
C ALA A 97 -6.99 39.36 -2.97
N THR A 98 -6.54 38.15 -3.33
CA THR A 98 -6.39 37.05 -2.36
C THR A 98 -5.09 37.14 -1.56
N VAL A 99 -4.02 37.70 -2.13
CA VAL A 99 -2.70 37.83 -1.45
C VAL A 99 -2.75 38.84 -0.30
N ASP A 100 -3.40 39.99 -0.54
CA ASP A 100 -3.73 40.95 0.50
C ASP A 100 -5.13 41.51 0.24
N PRO A 101 -6.18 40.83 0.72
CA PRO A 101 -7.57 41.29 0.52
C PRO A 101 -7.84 42.64 1.16
N THR A 102 -6.96 43.11 2.05
CA THR A 102 -7.12 44.40 2.70
C THR A 102 -6.47 45.57 1.97
N ALA A 103 -5.56 45.31 1.02
CA ALA A 103 -4.79 46.36 0.33
C ALA A 103 -5.67 47.40 -0.38
N ASN A 104 -6.80 46.96 -0.95
CA ASN A 104 -7.72 47.80 -1.70
C ASN A 104 -8.98 48.19 -0.91
N LEU A 105 -9.10 47.76 0.35
CA LEU A 105 -10.24 48.05 1.21
C LEU A 105 -10.04 49.34 1.98
N SER A 106 -11.13 50.05 2.27
CA SER A 106 -11.06 51.14 3.26
C SER A 106 -10.65 50.60 4.63
N ALA A 107 -10.11 51.43 5.52
CA ALA A 107 -9.69 50.98 6.85
C ALA A 107 -10.82 50.31 7.66
N GLU A 108 -12.07 50.75 7.45
CA GLU A 108 -13.27 50.16 8.04
C GLU A 108 -13.57 48.78 7.45
N GLN A 109 -13.56 48.65 6.12
CA GLN A 109 -13.75 47.38 5.43
C GLN A 109 -12.62 46.37 5.74
N ALA A 110 -11.38 46.83 5.87
CA ALA A 110 -10.25 45.98 6.28
C ALA A 110 -10.35 45.53 7.75
N ALA A 111 -10.94 46.34 8.63
CA ALA A 111 -11.24 45.93 10.00
C ALA A 111 -12.36 44.90 10.03
N GLU A 112 -13.43 45.13 9.27
CA GLU A 112 -14.54 44.20 9.11
C GLU A 112 -14.10 42.86 8.49
N TRP A 113 -13.25 42.89 7.47
CA TRP A 113 -12.66 41.69 6.87
C TRP A 113 -11.91 40.84 7.90
N ARG A 114 -11.10 41.47 8.77
CA ARG A 114 -10.39 40.79 9.85
C ARG A 114 -11.34 40.18 10.89
N GLU A 115 -12.44 40.88 11.19
CA GLU A 115 -13.50 40.39 12.10
C GLU A 115 -14.17 39.14 11.52
N ILE A 116 -14.55 39.17 10.24
CA ILE A 116 -15.13 38.02 9.52
C ILE A 116 -14.13 36.87 9.41
N GLY A 117 -12.85 37.14 9.14
CA GLY A 117 -11.81 36.12 9.17
C GLY A 117 -11.67 35.45 10.53
N SER A 118 -11.83 36.19 11.63
CA SER A 118 -11.88 35.61 12.97
C SER A 118 -13.12 34.76 13.23
N PHE A 119 -14.25 35.13 12.62
CA PHE A 119 -15.47 34.34 12.66
C PHE A 119 -15.31 33.01 11.91
N PHE A 120 -14.72 32.99 10.71
CA PHE A 120 -14.47 31.73 9.99
C PHE A 120 -13.50 30.81 10.72
N ARG A 121 -12.45 31.34 11.37
CA ARG A 121 -11.62 30.52 12.28
C ARG A 121 -12.39 29.91 13.46
N HIS A 122 -13.51 30.50 13.86
CA HIS A 122 -14.41 29.90 14.85
C HIS A 122 -15.26 28.78 14.24
N VAL A 123 -15.75 28.97 13.00
CA VAL A 123 -16.43 27.93 12.23
C VAL A 123 -15.52 26.71 12.02
N GLU A 124 -14.28 26.92 11.57
CA GLU A 124 -13.26 25.87 11.34
C GLU A 124 -13.05 24.99 12.58
N ARG A 125 -12.72 25.63 13.72
CA ARG A 125 -12.53 24.92 15.00
C ARG A 125 -13.75 24.13 15.45
N THR A 126 -14.94 24.55 15.05
CA THR A 126 -16.20 23.87 15.38
C THR A 126 -16.46 22.70 14.44
N ALA A 127 -16.16 22.88 13.14
CA ALA A 127 -16.26 21.85 12.11
C ALA A 127 -15.27 20.69 12.35
N ILE A 128 -13.99 20.99 12.64
CA ILE A 128 -12.96 19.98 12.96
C ILE A 128 -13.38 19.14 14.18
N LYS A 129 -14.00 19.76 15.18
CA LYS A 129 -14.53 19.07 16.37
C LYS A 129 -15.82 18.29 16.13
N LYS A 130 -16.39 18.39 14.93
CA LYS A 130 -17.69 17.81 14.56
C LYS A 130 -18.83 18.20 15.52
N ASP A 131 -18.77 19.41 16.11
CA ASP A 131 -19.76 19.91 17.07
C ASP A 131 -20.90 20.65 16.37
N SER A 132 -21.94 19.92 15.94
CA SER A 132 -23.08 20.50 15.23
C SER A 132 -23.88 21.49 16.08
N THR A 133 -23.85 21.34 17.41
CA THR A 133 -24.58 22.22 18.33
C THR A 133 -23.92 23.59 18.39
N ALA A 134 -22.60 23.65 18.61
CA ALA A 134 -21.85 24.90 18.57
C ALA A 134 -21.94 25.55 17.18
N LEU A 135 -21.93 24.77 16.11
CA LEU A 135 -22.10 25.30 14.75
C LEU A 135 -23.49 25.93 14.57
N GLY A 136 -24.53 25.28 15.09
CA GLY A 136 -25.89 25.82 15.13
C GLY A 136 -26.01 27.17 15.83
N GLU A 137 -25.14 27.48 16.80
CA GLU A 137 -25.09 28.78 17.46
C GLU A 137 -24.51 29.89 16.54
N LEU A 138 -23.70 29.50 15.55
CA LEU A 138 -23.15 30.39 14.53
C LEU A 138 -24.13 30.66 13.37
N ILE A 139 -25.25 29.95 13.32
CA ILE A 139 -26.31 30.14 12.31
C ILE A 139 -27.37 31.14 12.78
N ASP A 140 -27.69 32.15 11.96
CA ASP A 140 -28.88 32.99 12.13
C ASP A 140 -30.11 32.33 11.48
N ASP A 141 -30.64 31.35 12.23
CA ASP A 141 -31.81 30.56 11.88
C ASP A 141 -33.05 31.39 11.48
N ARG A 142 -33.16 32.65 11.93
CA ARG A 142 -34.28 33.53 11.61
C ARG A 142 -34.15 34.10 10.21
N ARG A 143 -32.98 34.63 9.87
CA ARG A 143 -32.72 35.17 8.52
C ARG A 143 -32.71 34.06 7.48
N MET A 144 -32.20 32.87 7.84
CA MET A 144 -32.30 31.69 6.97
C MET A 144 -33.76 31.34 6.69
N LEU A 145 -34.60 31.24 7.73
CA LEU A 145 -36.04 30.98 7.57
C LEU A 145 -36.75 32.07 6.75
N GLN A 146 -36.41 33.35 6.97
CA GLN A 146 -36.94 34.45 6.18
C GLN A 146 -36.56 34.33 4.70
N ARG A 147 -35.31 33.99 4.42
CA ARG A 147 -34.82 33.76 3.05
C ARG A 147 -35.57 32.61 2.35
N ILE A 148 -35.82 31.52 3.08
CA ILE A 148 -36.65 30.40 2.59
C ILE A 148 -38.08 30.90 2.31
N ASP A 149 -38.66 31.72 3.18
CA ASP A 149 -40.01 32.31 2.99
C ASP A 149 -40.07 33.24 1.78
N ASP A 150 -39.02 34.02 1.53
CA ASP A 150 -38.92 34.97 0.40
C ASP A 150 -38.95 34.27 -0.98
N THR A 151 -38.65 32.97 -1.04
CA THR A 151 -38.84 32.15 -2.26
C THR A 151 -40.32 31.95 -2.60
N GLY A 152 -41.24 32.22 -1.66
CA GLY A 152 -42.67 32.00 -1.79
C GLY A 152 -43.10 30.54 -1.63
N ARG A 153 -42.20 29.62 -1.27
CA ARG A 153 -42.49 28.17 -1.18
C ARG A 153 -42.99 27.70 0.19
N LEU A 154 -42.90 28.54 1.21
CA LEU A 154 -43.51 28.26 2.53
C LEU A 154 -45.00 28.68 2.60
N ILE A 155 -45.62 29.01 1.46
CA ILE A 155 -47.05 29.33 1.40
C ILE A 155 -47.85 28.07 1.75
N GLY A 156 -48.59 28.12 2.86
CA GLY A 156 -49.40 27.01 3.36
C GLY A 156 -48.79 26.26 4.55
N TRP A 157 -47.51 26.49 4.84
CA TRP A 157 -46.87 25.95 6.05
C TRP A 157 -47.44 26.61 7.30
N ASN A 158 -47.84 25.81 8.28
CA ASN A 158 -48.37 26.33 9.53
C ASN A 158 -47.23 26.75 10.48
N THR A 159 -47.57 27.42 11.59
CA THR A 159 -46.58 27.89 12.57
C THR A 159 -45.72 26.76 13.14
N LEU A 160 -46.28 25.57 13.35
CA LEU A 160 -45.55 24.42 13.88
C LEU A 160 -44.54 23.88 12.88
N ASP A 161 -44.90 23.79 11.59
CA ASP A 161 -43.98 23.34 10.53
C ASP A 161 -42.78 24.29 10.41
N ARG A 162 -43.03 25.61 10.47
CA ARG A 162 -41.97 26.64 10.49
C ARG A 162 -41.08 26.54 11.74
N VAL A 163 -41.65 26.19 12.90
CA VAL A 163 -40.87 25.96 14.13
C VAL A 163 -40.01 24.69 14.01
N ASN A 164 -40.54 23.63 13.41
CA ASN A 164 -39.80 22.38 13.18
C ASN A 164 -38.67 22.58 12.17
N LEU A 165 -38.93 23.25 11.05
CA LEU A 165 -37.90 23.64 10.08
C LEU A 165 -36.80 24.44 10.78
N ARG A 166 -37.17 25.47 11.54
CA ARG A 166 -36.20 26.27 12.29
C ARG A 166 -35.37 25.45 13.27
N LYS A 167 -35.94 24.39 13.87
CA LYS A 167 -35.19 23.46 14.72
C LYS A 167 -34.17 22.66 13.90
N SER A 168 -34.55 22.17 12.73
CA SER A 168 -33.64 21.47 11.81
C SER A 168 -32.50 22.36 11.31
N LEU A 169 -32.76 23.66 11.07
CA LEU A 169 -31.73 24.62 10.66
C LEU A 169 -30.68 24.90 11.76
N ARG A 170 -30.92 24.50 13.02
CA ARG A 170 -29.95 24.62 14.13
C ARG A 170 -29.04 23.40 14.29
N ASP A 171 -29.28 22.35 13.51
CA ASP A 171 -28.44 21.17 13.47
C ASP A 171 -27.89 21.04 12.05
N PRO A 172 -27.07 22.02 11.60
CA PRO A 172 -26.54 22.00 10.24
C PRO A 172 -25.64 20.78 10.07
N HIS A 173 -25.72 20.15 8.90
CA HIS A 173 -24.71 19.17 8.50
C HIS A 173 -23.36 19.88 8.37
N ILE A 174 -22.35 19.35 9.05
CA ILE A 174 -20.98 19.85 8.92
C ILE A 174 -20.44 19.31 7.60
N GLU A 175 -20.33 20.18 6.61
CA GLU A 175 -19.65 19.86 5.36
C GLU A 175 -18.17 19.59 5.63
N GLU A 176 -17.62 18.56 5.01
CA GLU A 176 -16.21 18.17 5.15
C GLU A 176 -15.25 19.33 4.84
N PHE A 177 -15.61 20.17 3.86
CA PHE A 177 -14.82 21.32 3.42
C PHE A 177 -14.86 22.54 4.35
N TRP A 178 -15.44 22.42 5.54
CA TRP A 178 -15.50 23.51 6.53
C TRP A 178 -14.33 23.46 7.53
N ALA A 179 -13.38 22.54 7.34
CA ALA A 179 -12.22 22.42 8.22
C ALA A 179 -11.27 23.62 8.10
N HIS A 180 -11.09 24.16 6.88
CA HIS A 180 -10.26 25.34 6.63
C HIS A 180 -10.86 26.24 5.55
N PHE A 181 -10.77 27.56 5.72
CA PHE A 181 -11.23 28.55 4.75
C PHE A 181 -10.15 29.56 4.34
N VAL A 182 -10.11 29.85 3.04
CA VAL A 182 -9.39 30.99 2.46
C VAL A 182 -10.41 31.97 1.89
N LEU A 183 -10.53 33.14 2.51
CA LEU A 183 -11.49 34.17 2.08
C LEU A 183 -10.98 34.89 0.83
N VAL A 184 -11.82 34.96 -0.20
CA VAL A 184 -11.46 35.46 -1.54
C VAL A 184 -12.04 36.84 -1.81
N ASN A 185 -13.34 37.04 -1.52
CA ASN A 185 -14.02 38.30 -1.80
C ASN A 185 -15.15 38.55 -0.79
N MET A 186 -15.50 39.83 -0.59
CA MET A 186 -16.59 40.25 0.27
C MET A 186 -17.40 41.35 -0.42
N VAL A 187 -18.69 41.13 -0.54
CA VAL A 187 -19.64 42.08 -1.15
C VAL A 187 -20.68 42.51 -0.12
N THR A 188 -20.97 43.81 -0.07
CA THR A 188 -22.10 44.36 0.70
C THR A 188 -23.29 44.54 -0.24
N PRO A 189 -24.41 43.82 -0.05
CA PRO A 189 -25.60 43.99 -0.87
C PRO A 189 -26.23 45.39 -0.68
N ASP A 190 -26.67 46.01 -1.77
CA ASP A 190 -27.29 47.35 -1.74
C ASP A 190 -28.58 47.41 -0.91
N ASP A 191 -29.27 46.28 -0.76
CA ASP A 191 -30.57 46.15 -0.10
C ASP A 191 -30.48 45.63 1.35
N ALA A 192 -29.29 45.28 1.82
CA ALA A 192 -29.06 44.75 3.16
C ALA A 192 -27.69 45.19 3.70
N ALA A 193 -27.60 46.44 4.16
CA ALA A 193 -26.34 47.08 4.59
C ALA A 193 -25.61 46.34 5.73
N GLU A 194 -26.32 45.56 6.55
CA GLU A 194 -25.78 44.73 7.63
C GLU A 194 -25.45 43.29 7.21
N THR A 195 -25.61 42.97 5.92
CA THR A 195 -25.24 41.68 5.33
C THR A 195 -23.88 41.77 4.64
N ARG A 196 -23.11 40.68 4.69
CA ARG A 196 -21.96 40.45 3.82
C ARG A 196 -22.14 39.15 3.05
N ILE A 197 -21.80 39.17 1.77
CA ILE A 197 -21.67 37.97 0.94
C ILE A 197 -20.18 37.68 0.81
N VAL A 198 -19.73 36.58 1.39
CA VAL A 198 -18.31 36.20 1.42
C VAL A 198 -18.10 35.02 0.49
N HIS A 199 -17.13 35.13 -0.41
CA HIS A 199 -16.67 34.03 -1.26
C HIS A 199 -15.39 33.45 -0.64
N ALA A 200 -15.29 32.13 -0.57
CA ALA A 200 -14.15 31.46 0.05
C ALA A 200 -13.84 30.14 -0.66
N PHE A 201 -12.59 29.71 -0.59
CA PHE A 201 -12.21 28.31 -0.80
C PHE A 201 -12.33 27.58 0.54
N GLY A 202 -13.06 26.48 0.58
CA GLY A 202 -13.14 25.58 1.73
C GLY A 202 -12.33 24.33 1.45
N TYR A 203 -11.62 23.82 2.46
CA TYR A 203 -10.81 22.60 2.37
C TYR A 203 -11.22 21.59 3.43
N ASN A 204 -11.01 20.30 3.15
CA ASN A 204 -11.12 19.23 4.14
C ASN A 204 -10.00 19.30 5.19
N GLU A 205 -10.05 18.44 6.21
CA GLU A 205 -9.10 18.44 7.33
C GLU A 205 -7.65 18.22 6.89
N GLU A 206 -7.45 17.40 5.86
CA GLU A 206 -6.13 17.11 5.28
C GLU A 206 -5.62 18.20 4.31
N LYS A 207 -6.47 19.18 3.97
CA LYS A 207 -6.22 20.17 2.90
C LYS A 207 -5.91 19.52 1.54
N SER A 208 -6.40 18.30 1.33
CA SER A 208 -6.22 17.51 0.11
C SER A 208 -7.31 17.76 -0.93
N GLU A 209 -8.51 18.16 -0.49
CA GLU A 209 -9.63 18.52 -1.37
C GLU A 209 -10.17 19.91 -1.09
N GLN A 210 -10.62 20.60 -2.14
CA GLN A 210 -11.17 21.94 -2.09
C GLN A 210 -12.59 22.04 -2.68
N ALA A 211 -13.40 22.96 -2.17
CA ALA A 211 -14.64 23.41 -2.80
C ALA A 211 -14.81 24.94 -2.73
N GLU A 212 -15.50 25.52 -3.72
CA GLU A 212 -15.78 26.96 -3.76
C GLU A 212 -17.11 27.26 -3.07
N PHE A 213 -17.05 28.16 -2.09
CA PHE A 213 -18.21 28.56 -1.30
C PHE A 213 -18.58 30.02 -1.51
N ARG A 214 -19.88 30.26 -1.31
CA ARG A 214 -20.43 31.58 -0.99
C ARG A 214 -21.23 31.49 0.29
N PHE A 215 -20.95 32.38 1.24
CA PHE A 215 -21.64 32.50 2.51
C PHE A 215 -22.38 33.83 2.61
N TRP A 216 -23.57 33.81 3.19
CA TRP A 216 -24.29 35.02 3.56
C TRP A 216 -24.20 35.22 5.07
N LEU A 217 -23.59 36.32 5.46
CA LEU A 217 -23.34 36.69 6.85
C LEU A 217 -24.20 37.87 7.27
N ALA A 218 -24.59 37.88 8.54
CA ALA A 218 -25.35 38.93 9.19
C ALA A 218 -24.64 39.36 10.47
N LYS A 219 -24.50 40.68 10.71
CA LYS A 219 -24.00 41.18 12.00
C LYS A 219 -25.17 41.34 12.99
N ARG A 220 -25.10 40.65 14.13
CA ARG A 220 -26.12 40.67 15.20
C ARG A 220 -25.46 40.91 16.56
N GLN A 221 -25.80 42.04 17.20
CA GLN A 221 -25.32 42.38 18.55
C GLN A 221 -23.79 42.26 18.69
N GLU A 222 -23.06 42.77 17.69
CA GLU A 222 -21.60 42.70 17.50
C GLU A 222 -21.04 41.38 16.93
N ASP A 223 -21.81 40.29 16.87
CA ASP A 223 -21.31 39.01 16.35
C ASP A 223 -21.77 38.74 14.91
N TRP A 224 -20.88 38.17 14.08
CA TRP A 224 -21.25 37.64 12.76
C TRP A 224 -21.94 36.29 12.90
N LYS A 225 -22.93 36.04 12.03
CA LYS A 225 -23.62 34.75 11.89
C LYS A 225 -23.85 34.40 10.44
N ILE A 226 -23.73 33.12 10.09
CA ILE A 226 -24.10 32.61 8.77
C ILE A 226 -25.61 32.44 8.72
N TYR A 227 -26.27 32.88 7.66
CA TYR A 227 -27.71 32.60 7.47
C TYR A 227 -28.02 31.90 6.16
N ASP A 228 -27.04 31.72 5.29
CA ASP A 228 -27.13 30.87 4.10
C ASP A 228 -25.73 30.55 3.59
N TRP A 229 -25.59 29.50 2.80
CA TRP A 229 -24.36 29.18 2.09
C TRP A 229 -24.66 28.42 0.80
N GLN A 230 -23.70 28.40 -0.11
CA GLN A 230 -23.77 27.69 -1.38
C GLN A 230 -22.39 27.13 -1.72
N ARG A 231 -22.38 25.87 -2.12
CA ARG A 231 -21.27 25.22 -2.82
C ARG A 231 -21.44 25.40 -4.32
N PHE A 232 -20.50 26.03 -5.02
CA PHE A 232 -20.66 26.34 -6.45
C PHE A 232 -20.58 25.12 -7.34
N ASP A 233 -19.82 24.09 -6.96
CA ASP A 233 -19.80 22.81 -7.65
C ASP A 233 -21.19 22.15 -7.65
N ILE A 234 -21.91 22.24 -6.52
CA ILE A 234 -23.26 21.69 -6.36
C ILE A 234 -24.34 22.61 -6.96
N GLY A 235 -24.12 23.93 -6.94
CA GLY A 235 -24.89 24.93 -7.69
C GLY A 235 -26.16 25.48 -7.02
N MET A 236 -26.60 24.95 -5.87
CA MET A 236 -27.80 25.40 -5.17
C MET A 236 -27.48 25.93 -3.76
N PRO A 237 -27.98 27.12 -3.35
CA PRO A 237 -27.89 27.58 -1.96
C PRO A 237 -28.70 26.71 -1.00
N GLU A 238 -28.25 26.59 0.23
CA GLU A 238 -28.89 25.78 1.27
C GLU A 238 -30.34 26.25 1.53
N SER A 239 -30.58 27.56 1.61
CA SER A 239 -31.94 28.11 1.75
C SER A 239 -32.85 27.75 0.58
N GLU A 240 -32.31 27.67 -0.63
CA GLU A 240 -33.08 27.27 -1.81
C GLU A 240 -33.38 25.77 -1.78
N GLU A 241 -32.43 24.93 -1.37
CA GLU A 241 -32.67 23.51 -1.13
C GLU A 241 -33.79 23.29 -0.11
N TRP A 242 -33.73 23.95 1.05
CA TRP A 242 -34.79 23.87 2.05
C TRP A 242 -36.13 24.37 1.52
N SER A 243 -36.13 25.39 0.66
CA SER A 243 -37.36 25.88 0.03
C SER A 243 -38.00 24.83 -0.88
N TYR A 244 -37.22 24.07 -1.64
CA TYR A 244 -37.74 22.96 -2.46
C TYR A 244 -38.19 21.79 -1.60
N ARG A 245 -37.41 21.41 -0.57
CA ARG A 245 -37.84 20.39 0.39
C ARG A 245 -39.18 20.76 1.03
N ALA A 246 -39.38 22.03 1.31
CA ALA A 246 -40.61 22.52 1.89
C ALA A 246 -41.80 22.49 0.91
N ASP A 247 -41.58 22.89 -0.35
CA ASP A 247 -42.59 22.84 -1.42
C ASP A 247 -43.03 21.41 -1.72
N TYR A 248 -42.09 20.46 -1.67
CA TYR A 248 -42.30 19.05 -1.97
C TYR A 248 -42.52 18.17 -0.73
N TYR A 249 -42.70 18.73 0.46
CA TYR A 249 -42.73 17.96 1.71
C TYR A 249 -43.76 16.81 1.70
N ASP A 250 -44.95 17.05 1.15
CA ASP A 250 -46.01 16.04 0.99
C ASP A 250 -46.02 15.37 -0.41
N ASP A 251 -45.12 15.76 -1.31
CA ASP A 251 -45.05 15.22 -2.66
C ASP A 251 -44.33 13.84 -2.67
N PRO A 252 -44.91 12.79 -3.28
CA PRO A 252 -44.28 11.49 -3.39
C PRO A 252 -42.86 11.52 -4.01
N ARG A 253 -42.56 12.51 -4.85
CA ARG A 253 -41.24 12.70 -5.45
C ARG A 253 -40.17 13.03 -4.42
N MET A 254 -40.50 13.75 -3.34
CA MET A 254 -39.54 14.05 -2.28
C MET A 254 -39.11 12.78 -1.54
N LYS A 255 -40.03 11.83 -1.32
CA LYS A 255 -39.70 10.51 -0.76
C LYS A 255 -38.75 9.71 -1.65
N LEU A 256 -38.83 9.90 -2.97
CA LEU A 256 -37.88 9.29 -3.90
C LEU A 256 -36.49 9.93 -3.78
N TYR A 257 -36.41 11.25 -3.58
CA TYR A 257 -35.15 11.93 -3.30
C TYR A 257 -34.54 11.52 -1.96
N GLU A 258 -35.36 11.41 -0.90
CA GLU A 258 -34.91 10.90 0.40
C GLU A 258 -34.37 9.46 0.29
N ALA A 259 -35.09 8.59 -0.44
CA ALA A 259 -34.62 7.23 -0.70
C ALA A 259 -33.29 7.21 -1.48
N PHE A 260 -33.13 8.11 -2.47
CA PHE A 260 -31.85 8.33 -3.15
C PHE A 260 -30.75 8.72 -2.15
N ALA A 261 -30.97 9.72 -1.32
CA ALA A 261 -29.99 10.20 -0.34
C ALA A 261 -29.61 9.10 0.67
N THR A 262 -30.57 8.31 1.15
CA THR A 262 -30.29 7.15 2.02
C THR A 262 -29.36 6.14 1.34
N LYS A 263 -29.55 5.86 0.05
CA LYS A 263 -28.67 4.94 -0.68
C LYS A 263 -27.27 5.51 -0.92
N MET A 264 -27.12 6.83 -1.02
CA MET A 264 -25.81 7.47 -1.04
C MET A 264 -25.08 7.26 0.29
N VAL A 265 -25.74 7.52 1.42
CA VAL A 265 -25.16 7.32 2.77
C VAL A 265 -24.80 5.85 3.00
N GLU A 266 -25.65 4.90 2.58
CA GLU A 266 -25.32 3.47 2.63
C GLU A 266 -24.06 3.16 1.82
N SER A 267 -23.92 3.75 0.63
CA SER A 267 -22.72 3.57 -0.20
C SER A 267 -21.47 4.11 0.47
N ASP A 268 -21.55 5.31 1.04
CA ASP A 268 -20.41 5.95 1.71
C ASP A 268 -19.98 5.10 2.93
N GLY A 269 -20.93 4.58 3.70
CA GLY A 269 -20.66 3.64 4.81
C GLY A 269 -20.02 2.33 4.35
N TYR A 270 -20.49 1.72 3.25
CA TYR A 270 -19.86 0.53 2.67
C TYR A 270 -18.47 0.81 2.09
N SER A 271 -18.24 2.02 1.56
CA SER A 271 -16.92 2.41 1.07
C SER A 271 -15.92 2.52 2.21
N ALA A 272 -16.32 3.17 3.31
CA ALA A 272 -15.50 3.33 4.50
C ALA A 272 -15.15 1.99 5.18
N SER A 273 -16.04 0.98 5.11
CA SER A 273 -15.77 -0.37 5.60
C SER A 273 -14.99 -1.27 4.62
N GLY A 274 -14.61 -0.75 3.44
CA GLY A 274 -13.93 -1.53 2.39
C GLY A 274 -14.84 -2.49 1.61
N GLU A 275 -16.16 -2.47 1.83
CA GLU A 275 -17.16 -3.31 1.17
C GLU A 275 -17.59 -2.75 -0.20
N LEU A 276 -16.62 -2.55 -1.10
CA LEU A 276 -16.77 -1.79 -2.35
C LEU A 276 -17.92 -2.31 -3.25
N ASP A 277 -18.18 -3.62 -3.29
CA ASP A 277 -19.28 -4.18 -4.09
C ASP A 277 -20.66 -3.79 -3.55
N LYS A 278 -20.82 -3.75 -2.22
CA LYS A 278 -22.06 -3.29 -1.59
C LYS A 278 -22.24 -1.79 -1.81
N ALA A 279 -21.16 -1.02 -1.74
CA ALA A 279 -21.17 0.40 -2.08
C ALA A 279 -21.68 0.61 -3.52
N LYS A 280 -21.07 -0.07 -4.51
CA LYS A 280 -21.51 -0.04 -5.91
C LYS A 280 -22.96 -0.51 -6.09
N GLN A 281 -23.40 -1.52 -5.35
CA GLN A 281 -24.80 -1.97 -5.40
C GLN A 281 -25.77 -0.92 -4.84
N ALA A 282 -25.41 -0.24 -3.76
CA ALA A 282 -26.17 0.88 -3.20
C ALA A 282 -26.29 2.03 -4.22
N LEU A 283 -25.18 2.43 -4.87
CA LEU A 283 -25.22 3.46 -5.93
C LEU A 283 -26.08 3.06 -7.14
N ARG A 284 -26.05 1.79 -7.57
CA ARG A 284 -26.96 1.31 -8.65
C ARG A 284 -28.44 1.43 -8.29
N ARG A 285 -28.77 1.36 -7.00
CA ARG A 285 -30.14 1.56 -6.48
C ARG A 285 -30.45 3.04 -6.23
N ALA A 286 -29.43 3.87 -6.06
CA ALA A 286 -29.55 5.32 -5.92
C ALA A 286 -29.87 5.98 -7.28
N ASN A 287 -31.08 5.78 -7.79
CA ASN A 287 -31.52 6.43 -9.03
C ASN A 287 -32.24 7.76 -8.71
N PRO A 288 -31.71 8.93 -9.12
CA PRO A 288 -32.40 10.19 -8.91
C PRO A 288 -33.60 10.36 -9.86
N THR A 289 -33.81 9.47 -10.85
CA THR A 289 -34.96 9.51 -11.78
C THR A 289 -36.27 9.33 -11.01
N GLY A 290 -36.96 10.44 -10.73
CA GLY A 290 -38.19 10.47 -9.94
C GLY A 290 -38.17 11.51 -8.83
N SER A 291 -36.99 12.00 -8.46
CA SER A 291 -36.83 13.18 -7.60
C SER A 291 -37.47 14.42 -8.24
N PRO A 292 -37.78 15.46 -7.45
CA PRO A 292 -38.22 16.74 -8.00
C PRO A 292 -37.21 17.27 -9.02
N ARG A 293 -37.71 17.97 -10.05
CA ARG A 293 -36.89 18.36 -11.21
C ARG A 293 -35.66 19.17 -10.80
N GLU A 294 -35.83 20.01 -9.80
CA GLU A 294 -34.83 20.93 -9.27
C GLU A 294 -33.68 20.21 -8.56
N PHE A 295 -33.88 18.95 -8.15
CA PHE A 295 -32.86 18.09 -7.55
C PHE A 295 -32.22 17.10 -8.53
N LEU A 296 -32.71 16.98 -9.77
CA LEU A 296 -32.26 15.93 -10.69
C LEU A 296 -30.78 16.07 -11.07
N ASP A 297 -30.37 17.25 -11.53
CA ASP A 297 -28.99 17.49 -11.98
C ASP A 297 -28.00 17.37 -10.81
N ARG A 298 -28.36 17.92 -9.64
CA ARG A 298 -27.61 17.72 -8.39
C ARG A 298 -27.51 16.25 -7.99
N GLY A 299 -28.61 15.49 -8.07
CA GLY A 299 -28.62 14.06 -7.77
C GLY A 299 -27.69 13.26 -8.68
N TRP A 300 -27.68 13.58 -9.98
CA TRP A 300 -26.74 12.99 -10.93
C TRP A 300 -25.28 13.38 -10.67
N LEU A 301 -25.02 14.64 -10.29
CA LEU A 301 -23.68 15.08 -9.92
C LEU A 301 -23.16 14.28 -8.73
N LEU A 302 -23.95 14.26 -7.64
CA LEU A 302 -23.57 13.57 -6.41
C LEU A 302 -23.30 12.09 -6.69
N LEU A 303 -24.20 11.42 -7.43
CA LEU A 303 -24.03 10.02 -7.83
C LEU A 303 -22.75 9.82 -8.66
N GLY A 304 -22.45 10.71 -9.60
CA GLY A 304 -21.26 10.65 -10.43
C GLY A 304 -19.96 10.74 -9.62
N TYR A 305 -19.90 11.64 -8.63
CA TYR A 305 -18.74 11.75 -7.74
C TYR A 305 -18.49 10.47 -6.93
N ARG A 306 -19.53 9.82 -6.39
CA ARG A 306 -19.32 8.56 -5.63
C ARG A 306 -18.90 7.40 -6.52
N TRP A 307 -19.40 7.32 -7.76
CA TRP A 307 -18.91 6.32 -8.72
C TRP A 307 -17.41 6.52 -9.01
N ARG A 308 -16.96 7.77 -9.16
CA ARG A 308 -15.53 8.09 -9.33
C ARG A 308 -14.70 7.70 -8.11
N LEU A 309 -15.16 8.02 -6.90
CA LEU A 309 -14.47 7.63 -5.66
C LEU A 309 -14.35 6.10 -5.51
N LEU A 310 -15.29 5.33 -6.05
CA LEU A 310 -15.22 3.86 -6.11
C LEU A 310 -14.43 3.31 -7.32
N GLY A 311 -13.71 4.18 -8.05
CA GLY A 311 -12.89 3.84 -9.21
C GLY A 311 -13.68 3.38 -10.44
N ASP A 312 -14.96 3.72 -10.56
CA ASP A 312 -15.79 3.41 -11.74
C ASP A 312 -16.09 4.68 -12.54
N ASP A 313 -15.03 5.20 -13.18
CA ASP A 313 -15.05 6.41 -13.99
C ASP A 313 -16.10 6.39 -15.12
N LYS A 314 -16.37 5.21 -15.67
CA LYS A 314 -17.36 5.05 -16.74
C LYS A 314 -18.78 5.31 -16.24
N GLU A 315 -19.16 4.76 -15.09
CA GLU A 315 -20.45 5.06 -14.48
C GLU A 315 -20.53 6.51 -13.97
N GLY A 316 -19.40 7.05 -13.48
CA GLY A 316 -19.25 8.48 -13.17
C GLY A 316 -19.60 9.36 -14.37
N MET A 317 -18.93 9.16 -15.51
CA MET A 317 -19.20 9.88 -16.76
C MET A 317 -20.65 9.73 -17.23
N ARG A 318 -21.21 8.51 -17.18
CA ARG A 318 -22.62 8.28 -17.53
C ARG A 318 -23.57 9.13 -16.70
N CYS A 319 -23.28 9.32 -15.41
CA CYS A 319 -24.07 10.17 -14.52
C CYS A 319 -23.88 11.66 -14.88
N PHE A 320 -22.66 12.11 -15.10
CA PHE A 320 -22.38 13.49 -15.52
C PHE A 320 -23.04 13.83 -16.86
N ASP A 321 -23.17 12.90 -17.80
CA ASP A 321 -23.89 13.08 -19.07
C ASP A 321 -25.42 13.24 -18.92
N GLN A 322 -25.99 12.89 -17.77
CA GLN A 322 -27.42 13.12 -17.51
C GLN A 322 -27.74 14.56 -17.16
N ILE A 323 -26.77 15.32 -16.65
CA ILE A 323 -26.93 16.71 -16.21
C ILE A 323 -27.27 17.58 -17.42
N LYS A 324 -28.41 18.28 -17.35
CA LYS A 324 -28.96 19.05 -18.49
C LYS A 324 -28.54 20.51 -18.48
N ASP A 325 -28.34 21.08 -17.30
CA ASP A 325 -28.00 22.49 -17.15
C ASP A 325 -26.72 22.66 -16.31
N PRO A 326 -25.54 22.61 -16.95
CA PRO A 326 -24.27 22.86 -16.27
C PRO A 326 -24.18 24.22 -15.56
N ALA A 327 -24.96 25.23 -15.94
CA ALA A 327 -24.96 26.51 -15.23
C ALA A 327 -25.63 26.39 -13.84
N GLN A 328 -26.62 25.51 -13.71
CA GLN A 328 -27.27 25.20 -12.43
C GLN A 328 -26.47 24.20 -11.59
N THR A 329 -25.58 23.44 -12.21
CA THR A 329 -24.74 22.43 -11.53
C THR A 329 -23.32 22.45 -12.11
N PRO A 330 -22.54 23.53 -11.89
CA PRO A 330 -21.23 23.73 -12.50
C PRO A 330 -20.25 22.59 -12.26
N GLY A 331 -20.33 21.92 -11.11
CA GLY A 331 -19.46 20.80 -10.74
C GLY A 331 -19.48 19.64 -11.73
N VAL A 332 -20.44 19.56 -12.65
CA VAL A 332 -20.39 18.58 -13.76
C VAL A 332 -19.09 18.69 -14.55
N HIS A 333 -18.59 19.90 -14.76
CA HIS A 333 -17.34 20.13 -15.46
C HIS A 333 -16.14 19.59 -14.67
N ILE A 334 -16.12 19.77 -13.35
CA ILE A 334 -15.09 19.19 -12.47
C ILE A 334 -15.17 17.65 -12.45
N GLY A 335 -16.38 17.10 -12.35
CA GLY A 335 -16.62 15.66 -12.44
C GLY A 335 -16.06 15.06 -13.74
N ARG A 336 -16.43 15.64 -14.88
CA ARG A 336 -15.93 15.21 -16.20
C ARG A 336 -14.44 15.46 -16.36
N PHE A 337 -13.92 16.58 -15.89
CA PHE A 337 -12.49 16.91 -15.89
C PHE A 337 -11.68 15.75 -15.28
N TYR A 338 -11.98 15.39 -14.04
CA TYR A 338 -11.21 14.35 -13.34
C TYR A 338 -11.38 12.97 -13.97
N THR A 339 -12.56 12.64 -14.49
CA THR A 339 -12.75 11.38 -15.22
C THR A 339 -11.92 11.32 -16.51
N HIS A 340 -11.84 12.42 -17.28
CA HIS A 340 -10.95 12.50 -18.44
C HIS A 340 -9.47 12.49 -18.01
N PHE A 341 -9.14 13.17 -16.91
CA PHE A 341 -7.79 13.25 -16.36
C PHE A 341 -7.25 11.85 -15.98
N VAL A 342 -8.01 11.07 -15.20
CA VAL A 342 -7.62 9.69 -14.83
C VAL A 342 -7.54 8.77 -16.07
N SER A 343 -8.34 9.05 -17.10
CA SER A 343 -8.30 8.32 -18.37
C SER A 343 -7.15 8.78 -19.31
N ASN A 344 -6.30 9.72 -18.87
CA ASN A 344 -5.25 10.38 -19.65
C ASN A 344 -5.76 11.08 -20.94
N ASP A 345 -7.04 11.46 -20.99
CA ASP A 345 -7.61 12.28 -22.07
C ASP A 345 -7.44 13.77 -21.75
N TRP A 346 -6.19 14.22 -21.77
CA TRP A 346 -5.78 15.53 -21.27
C TRP A 346 -6.46 16.70 -21.98
N GLU A 347 -6.69 16.60 -23.31
CA GLU A 347 -7.37 17.66 -24.06
C GLU A 347 -8.85 17.78 -23.68
N ALA A 348 -9.56 16.65 -23.48
CA ALA A 348 -10.93 16.68 -23.00
C ALA A 348 -11.00 17.20 -21.56
N ALA A 349 -10.07 16.81 -20.69
CA ALA A 349 -9.95 17.35 -19.36
C ALA A 349 -9.80 18.89 -19.41
N LEU A 350 -8.81 19.42 -20.15
CA LEU A 350 -8.60 20.87 -20.28
C LEU A 350 -9.84 21.62 -20.76
N LYS A 351 -10.58 21.07 -21.71
CA LYS A 351 -11.84 21.66 -22.18
C LYS A 351 -12.91 21.74 -21.08
N GLU A 352 -13.04 20.71 -20.25
CA GLU A 352 -13.98 20.73 -19.12
C GLU A 352 -13.51 21.69 -18.02
N SER A 353 -12.19 21.79 -17.78
CA SER A 353 -11.60 22.81 -16.91
C SER A 353 -11.96 24.24 -17.36
N ASP A 354 -11.81 24.54 -18.66
CA ASP A 354 -12.22 25.84 -19.23
C ASP A 354 -13.72 26.09 -19.08
N GLY A 355 -14.54 25.03 -19.15
CA GLY A 355 -15.98 25.10 -18.91
C GLY A 355 -16.33 25.53 -17.48
N TYR A 356 -15.66 24.96 -16.48
CA TYR A 356 -15.83 25.37 -15.08
C TYR A 356 -15.32 26.79 -14.83
N GLU A 357 -14.13 27.11 -15.34
CA GLU A 357 -13.49 28.43 -15.24
C GLU A 357 -14.42 29.53 -15.80
N ALA A 358 -15.12 29.26 -16.91
CA ALA A 358 -16.04 30.22 -17.52
C ALA A 358 -17.31 30.50 -16.69
N LEU A 359 -17.73 29.55 -15.84
CA LEU A 359 -18.93 29.65 -15.01
C LEU A 359 -18.62 30.17 -13.61
N VAL A 360 -17.68 29.55 -12.91
CA VAL A 360 -17.40 29.81 -11.48
C VAL A 360 -16.13 30.63 -11.30
N GLY A 361 -15.13 30.46 -12.16
CA GLY A 361 -13.82 31.08 -12.03
C GLY A 361 -12.71 30.06 -11.80
N LEU A 362 -11.49 30.56 -11.63
CA LEU A 362 -10.29 29.74 -11.43
C LEU A 362 -10.17 29.32 -9.97
N THR A 363 -9.68 28.11 -9.75
CA THR A 363 -9.54 27.52 -8.40
C THR A 363 -8.17 26.87 -8.27
N PRO A 364 -7.55 26.86 -7.07
CA PRO A 364 -6.23 26.27 -6.89
C PRO A 364 -6.12 24.82 -7.36
N ASP A 365 -7.02 23.94 -6.91
CA ASP A 365 -7.02 22.52 -7.32
C ASP A 365 -7.22 22.32 -8.83
N LEU A 366 -8.09 23.12 -9.45
CA LEU A 366 -8.29 23.06 -10.90
C LEU A 366 -7.06 23.53 -11.65
N LEU A 367 -6.37 24.57 -11.18
CA LEU A 367 -5.13 25.07 -11.80
C LEU A 367 -3.98 24.09 -11.67
N ARG A 368 -3.84 23.44 -10.51
CA ARG A 368 -2.82 22.39 -10.28
C ARG A 368 -3.00 21.27 -11.29
N SER A 369 -4.22 20.75 -11.38
CA SER A 369 -4.57 19.66 -12.30
C SER A 369 -4.47 20.10 -13.77
N LYS A 370 -4.84 21.35 -14.09
CA LYS A 370 -4.69 21.94 -15.44
C LYS A 370 -3.22 22.06 -15.84
N ALA A 371 -2.35 22.51 -14.94
CA ALA A 371 -0.91 22.61 -15.19
C ALA A 371 -0.29 21.24 -15.47
N GLU A 372 -0.68 20.21 -14.73
CA GLU A 372 -0.25 18.84 -14.95
C GLU A 372 -0.72 18.29 -16.31
N ALA A 373 -2.00 18.48 -16.66
CA ALA A 373 -2.51 18.07 -17.97
C ALA A 373 -1.80 18.78 -19.14
N LEU A 374 -1.51 20.08 -18.99
CA LEU A 374 -0.74 20.85 -19.98
C LEU A 374 0.71 20.35 -20.10
N SER A 375 1.36 20.03 -18.98
CA SER A 375 2.70 19.46 -18.93
C SER A 375 2.76 18.12 -19.66
N ASN A 376 1.81 17.22 -19.40
CA ASN A 376 1.70 15.91 -20.06
C ASN A 376 1.44 16.01 -21.56
N LEU A 377 0.83 17.09 -22.04
CA LEU A 377 0.66 17.40 -23.46
C LEU A 377 1.90 18.07 -24.10
N GLY A 378 2.95 18.35 -23.33
CA GLY A 378 4.12 19.11 -23.78
C GLY A 378 3.84 20.60 -24.03
N ARG A 379 2.74 21.15 -23.48
CA ARG A 379 2.35 22.56 -23.60
C ARG A 379 2.98 23.38 -22.46
N THR A 380 4.31 23.33 -22.36
CA THR A 380 5.10 23.84 -21.23
C THR A 380 4.82 25.31 -20.89
N ASP A 381 4.75 26.21 -21.87
CA ASP A 381 4.49 27.64 -21.64
C ASP A 381 3.14 27.88 -20.94
N GLU A 382 2.12 27.10 -21.31
CA GLU A 382 0.79 27.19 -20.71
C GLU A 382 0.76 26.57 -19.31
N ALA A 383 1.48 25.46 -19.10
CA ALA A 383 1.64 24.85 -17.78
C ALA A 383 2.35 25.81 -16.81
N VAL A 384 3.41 26.48 -17.26
CA VAL A 384 4.10 27.54 -16.51
C VAL A 384 3.15 28.69 -16.20
N ALA A 385 2.35 29.15 -17.17
CA ALA A 385 1.36 30.20 -16.94
C ALA A 385 0.29 29.80 -15.91
N ALA A 386 -0.15 28.54 -15.91
CA ALA A 386 -1.10 27.99 -14.94
C ALA A 386 -0.47 27.91 -13.54
N ASN A 387 0.75 27.39 -13.41
CA ASN A 387 1.46 27.33 -12.13
C ASN A 387 1.78 28.73 -11.57
N ARG A 388 2.12 29.72 -12.41
CA ARG A 388 2.27 31.12 -11.98
C ARG A 388 0.96 31.72 -11.46
N ARG A 389 -0.19 31.32 -12.02
CA ARG A 389 -1.50 31.70 -11.48
C ARG A 389 -1.74 31.03 -10.14
N LEU A 390 -1.41 29.74 -10.01
CA LEU A 390 -1.54 29.00 -8.76
C LEU A 390 -0.69 29.60 -7.64
N LEU A 391 0.58 29.95 -7.88
CA LEU A 391 1.42 30.64 -6.88
C LEU A 391 0.94 32.04 -6.49
N ARG A 392 0.08 32.68 -7.29
CA ARG A 392 -0.58 33.91 -6.85
C ARG A 392 -1.69 33.63 -5.84
N MET A 393 -2.29 32.45 -5.86
CA MET A 393 -3.35 32.04 -4.92
C MET A 393 -2.77 31.38 -3.67
N GLU A 394 -1.84 30.45 -3.89
CA GLU A 394 -1.16 29.68 -2.87
C GLU A 394 0.32 30.01 -2.96
N PRO A 395 0.75 31.22 -2.52
CA PRO A 395 2.14 31.60 -2.59
C PRO A 395 2.99 30.55 -1.91
N GLU A 396 2.63 30.04 -0.75
CA GLU A 396 3.48 29.13 0.03
C GLU A 396 3.49 27.67 -0.47
N ASN A 397 2.91 27.33 -1.63
CA ASN A 397 2.83 25.96 -2.11
C ASN A 397 4.17 25.46 -2.71
N PRO A 398 4.96 24.63 -2.00
CA PRO A 398 6.30 24.24 -2.45
C PRO A 398 6.27 23.37 -3.71
N SER A 399 5.26 22.49 -3.84
CA SER A 399 5.12 21.62 -5.02
C SER A 399 4.94 22.45 -6.30
N THR A 400 4.14 23.51 -6.24
CA THR A 400 3.93 24.41 -7.40
C THR A 400 5.22 25.16 -7.78
N VAL A 401 6.00 25.61 -6.80
CA VAL A 401 7.31 26.23 -7.05
C VAL A 401 8.28 25.23 -7.67
N ALA A 402 8.31 23.99 -7.17
CA ALA A 402 9.14 22.92 -7.72
C ALA A 402 8.78 22.64 -9.19
N GLU A 403 7.48 22.56 -9.52
CA GLU A 403 7.03 22.39 -10.90
C GLU A 403 7.44 23.57 -11.79
N LEU A 404 7.33 24.83 -11.33
CA LEU A 404 7.83 25.98 -12.10
C LEU A 404 9.33 25.94 -12.35
N LEU A 405 10.11 25.55 -11.34
CA LEU A 405 11.55 25.41 -11.47
C LEU A 405 11.94 24.30 -12.45
N VAL A 406 11.20 23.20 -12.48
CA VAL A 406 11.46 22.09 -13.40
C VAL A 406 11.05 22.46 -14.83
N LEU A 407 9.89 23.09 -15.02
CA LEU A 407 9.34 23.39 -16.34
C LEU A 407 10.07 24.52 -17.08
N ALA A 408 10.58 25.54 -16.37
CA ALA A 408 11.23 26.70 -16.98
C ALA A 408 12.30 27.33 -16.07
N PRO A 409 13.35 26.59 -15.68
CA PRO A 409 14.29 26.98 -14.63
C PRO A 409 14.95 28.34 -14.87
N GLU A 410 15.39 28.63 -16.11
CA GLU A 410 16.08 29.88 -16.43
C GLU A 410 15.14 31.10 -16.39
N GLU A 411 13.89 30.94 -16.82
CA GLU A 411 12.91 32.02 -16.87
C GLU A 411 12.30 32.32 -15.50
N THR A 412 12.15 31.29 -14.67
CA THR A 412 11.49 31.39 -13.36
C THR A 412 12.47 31.61 -12.21
N ALA A 413 13.78 31.43 -12.42
CA ALA A 413 14.81 31.63 -11.39
C ALA A 413 14.62 32.93 -10.58
N ALA A 414 14.50 34.09 -11.24
CA ALA A 414 14.32 35.37 -10.54
C ALA A 414 13.00 35.45 -9.77
N GLU A 415 11.93 34.87 -10.31
CA GLU A 415 10.60 34.80 -9.66
C GLU A 415 10.66 33.90 -8.42
N VAL A 416 11.33 32.75 -8.52
CA VAL A 416 11.49 31.81 -7.42
C VAL A 416 12.45 32.35 -6.36
N THR A 417 13.49 33.11 -6.72
CA THR A 417 14.30 33.85 -5.74
C THR A 417 13.44 34.80 -4.92
N GLN A 418 12.61 35.63 -5.58
CA GLN A 418 11.69 36.55 -4.88
C GLN A 418 10.65 35.80 -4.04
N TRP A 419 10.26 34.60 -4.47
CA TRP A 419 9.39 33.74 -3.69
C TRP A 419 10.07 33.23 -2.43
N LEU A 420 11.26 32.64 -2.55
CA LEU A 420 12.06 32.13 -1.44
C LEU A 420 12.35 33.23 -0.42
N GLU A 421 12.72 34.42 -0.88
CA GLU A 421 13.00 35.59 -0.02
C GLU A 421 11.79 36.06 0.81
N ARG A 422 10.57 35.74 0.39
CA ARG A 422 9.34 36.08 1.13
C ARG A 422 8.94 35.01 2.14
N GLN A 423 9.49 33.80 2.04
CA GLN A 423 9.18 32.72 2.99
C GLN A 423 9.69 33.06 4.39
N SER A 424 9.02 32.54 5.41
CA SER A 424 9.45 32.67 6.80
C SER A 424 10.82 32.04 7.05
N SER A 425 11.12 30.95 6.33
CA SER A 425 12.41 30.26 6.32
C SER A 425 12.89 30.00 4.89
N PRO A 426 13.53 30.98 4.23
CA PRO A 426 13.96 30.87 2.83
C PRO A 426 14.90 29.69 2.56
N LEU A 427 15.80 29.38 3.51
CA LEU A 427 16.79 28.32 3.36
C LEU A 427 16.15 26.92 3.49
N GLU A 428 15.27 26.72 4.46
CA GLU A 428 14.57 25.44 4.63
C GLU A 428 13.59 25.19 3.48
N SER A 429 12.95 26.26 2.98
CA SER A 429 12.11 26.18 1.77
C SER A 429 12.93 25.75 0.55
N ALA A 430 14.14 26.31 0.36
CA ALA A 430 15.03 25.90 -0.72
C ALA A 430 15.49 24.45 -0.60
N GLU A 431 15.80 23.98 0.62
CA GLU A 431 16.16 22.57 0.88
C GLU A 431 15.00 21.62 0.60
N SER A 432 13.78 21.97 1.03
CA SER A 432 12.56 21.20 0.72
C SER A 432 12.34 21.10 -0.80
N LEU A 433 12.52 22.19 -1.54
CA LEU A 433 12.40 22.19 -3.00
C LEU A 433 13.41 21.25 -3.68
N VAL A 434 14.64 21.13 -3.16
CA VAL A 434 15.63 20.20 -3.72
C VAL A 434 15.10 18.77 -3.71
N ASN A 435 14.48 18.34 -2.61
CA ASN A 435 13.91 16.98 -2.51
C ASN A 435 12.77 16.75 -3.52
N HIS A 436 12.00 17.79 -3.86
CA HIS A 436 10.93 17.69 -4.85
C HIS A 436 11.46 17.65 -6.30
N VAL A 437 12.57 18.34 -6.59
CA VAL A 437 13.11 18.40 -7.96
C VAL A 437 14.16 17.33 -8.25
N ALA A 438 14.83 16.75 -7.25
CA ALA A 438 15.96 15.84 -7.44
C ALA A 438 15.64 14.62 -8.30
N TRP A 439 14.42 14.08 -8.18
CA TRP A 439 13.99 12.88 -8.91
C TRP A 439 13.47 13.15 -10.33
N ARG A 440 13.39 14.41 -10.75
CA ARG A 440 12.91 14.79 -12.09
C ARG A 440 14.09 14.80 -13.06
N GLU A 441 13.89 14.35 -14.29
CA GLU A 441 14.93 14.31 -15.34
C GLU A 441 15.61 15.68 -15.56
N GLN A 442 14.86 16.77 -15.41
CA GLN A 442 15.37 18.15 -15.55
C GLN A 442 15.76 18.81 -14.20
N GLY A 443 15.68 18.07 -13.09
CA GLY A 443 15.94 18.54 -11.73
C GLY A 443 17.34 19.12 -11.53
N GLY A 444 18.33 18.66 -12.29
CA GLY A 444 19.71 19.12 -12.19
C GLY A 444 19.92 20.63 -12.39
N ILE A 445 19.11 21.29 -13.24
CA ILE A 445 19.20 22.74 -13.45
C ILE A 445 18.57 23.47 -12.27
N ALA A 446 17.37 23.04 -11.84
CA ALA A 446 16.66 23.59 -10.69
C ALA A 446 17.50 23.50 -9.40
N MET A 447 18.15 22.36 -9.15
CA MET A 447 19.00 22.19 -7.97
C MET A 447 20.20 23.13 -7.97
N ARG A 448 20.88 23.35 -9.12
CA ARG A 448 21.99 24.31 -9.20
C ARG A 448 21.56 25.74 -8.91
N PHE A 449 20.38 26.13 -9.38
CA PHE A 449 19.79 27.41 -9.03
C PHE A 449 19.55 27.52 -7.51
N LEU A 450 18.96 26.49 -6.90
CA LEU A 450 18.72 26.45 -5.44
C LEU A 450 20.03 26.47 -4.64
N GLU A 451 21.07 25.76 -5.08
CA GLU A 451 22.40 25.80 -4.45
C GLU A 451 23.04 27.19 -4.55
N SER A 452 22.91 27.85 -5.70
CA SER A 452 23.40 29.23 -5.89
C SER A 452 22.68 30.20 -4.96
N PHE A 453 21.36 30.07 -4.82
CA PHE A 453 20.56 30.86 -3.90
C PHE A 453 20.98 30.65 -2.44
N VAL A 454 21.10 29.38 -2.00
CA VAL A 454 21.51 29.05 -0.63
C VAL A 454 22.93 29.55 -0.35
N ARG A 455 23.87 29.40 -1.28
CA ARG A 455 25.24 29.92 -1.13
C ARG A 455 25.27 31.45 -1.05
N GLU A 456 24.44 32.16 -1.81
CA GLU A 456 24.34 33.62 -1.71
C GLU A 456 23.83 34.07 -0.33
N LYS A 457 22.80 33.41 0.20
CA LYS A 457 22.14 33.81 1.46
C LYS A 457 22.86 33.34 2.71
N ALA A 458 23.42 32.14 2.69
CA ALA A 458 24.01 31.47 3.85
C ALA A 458 25.54 31.33 3.76
N GLY A 459 26.15 31.70 2.63
CA GLY A 459 27.58 31.51 2.40
C GLY A 459 27.96 30.03 2.36
N ASP A 460 29.07 29.71 3.02
CA ASP A 460 29.56 28.34 3.19
C ASP A 460 28.89 27.63 4.39
N SER A 461 27.56 27.67 4.48
CA SER A 461 26.81 27.00 5.56
C SER A 461 26.79 25.47 5.41
N ALA A 462 26.21 24.79 6.40
CA ALA A 462 25.91 23.35 6.32
C ALA A 462 24.92 23.04 5.20
N GLN A 463 23.85 23.82 5.09
CA GLN A 463 22.82 23.68 4.06
C GLN A 463 23.41 23.85 2.66
N ALA A 464 24.27 24.86 2.45
CA ALA A 464 24.95 25.06 1.16
C ALA A 464 25.79 23.83 0.75
N ALA A 465 26.49 23.21 1.73
CA ALA A 465 27.24 21.99 1.50
C ALA A 465 26.31 20.79 1.22
N ALA A 466 25.21 20.63 1.97
CA ALA A 466 24.24 19.56 1.75
C ALA A 466 23.58 19.62 0.37
N LEU A 467 23.17 20.82 -0.09
CA LEU A 467 22.66 21.00 -1.46
C LEU A 467 23.72 20.68 -2.51
N ALA A 468 24.96 21.12 -2.33
CA ALA A 468 26.06 20.80 -3.23
C ALA A 468 26.35 19.29 -3.26
N ALA A 469 26.12 18.59 -2.13
CA ALA A 469 26.24 17.13 -2.05
C ALA A 469 25.15 16.43 -2.87
N ARG A 470 23.88 16.84 -2.72
CA ARG A 470 22.75 16.30 -3.50
C ARG A 470 22.90 16.51 -5.00
N ILE A 471 23.40 17.69 -5.41
CA ILE A 471 23.71 17.93 -6.83
C ILE A 471 24.78 16.96 -7.32
N ALA A 472 25.89 16.84 -6.59
CA ALA A 472 26.98 15.94 -6.97
C ALA A 472 26.51 14.47 -7.02
N GLU A 473 25.65 14.06 -6.09
CA GLU A 473 25.05 12.72 -6.06
C GLU A 473 24.19 12.48 -7.30
N ASN A 474 23.30 13.40 -7.64
CA ASN A 474 22.46 13.32 -8.83
C ASN A 474 23.27 13.36 -10.14
N GLU A 475 24.42 14.02 -10.15
CA GLU A 475 25.37 14.01 -11.28
C GLU A 475 26.24 12.73 -11.34
N GLY A 476 26.13 11.85 -10.35
CA GLY A 476 26.96 10.65 -10.22
C GLY A 476 28.38 10.90 -9.73
N ASP A 477 28.74 12.12 -9.32
CA ASP A 477 30.03 12.47 -8.70
C ASP A 477 29.99 12.14 -7.19
N LEU A 478 29.88 10.84 -6.90
CA LEU A 478 29.78 10.34 -5.53
C LEU A 478 30.94 10.79 -4.62
N PRO A 479 32.22 10.84 -5.05
CA PRO A 479 33.32 11.33 -4.19
C PRO A 479 33.10 12.76 -3.72
N LYS A 480 32.65 13.64 -4.62
CA LYS A 480 32.36 15.03 -4.29
C LYS A 480 31.09 15.16 -3.44
N ALA A 481 30.08 14.32 -3.69
CA ALA A 481 28.90 14.26 -2.85
C ALA A 481 29.25 13.89 -1.40
N ALA A 482 30.09 12.87 -1.20
CA ALA A 482 30.57 12.46 0.11
C ALA A 482 31.35 13.59 0.81
N GLU A 483 32.28 14.25 0.10
CA GLU A 483 33.02 15.38 0.66
C GLU A 483 32.09 16.50 1.12
N ASN A 484 31.08 16.84 0.33
CA ASN A 484 30.11 17.88 0.65
C ASN A 484 29.16 17.49 1.79
N PHE A 485 28.67 16.25 1.87
CA PHE A 485 27.86 15.80 3.02
C PHE A 485 28.67 15.81 4.32
N ARG A 486 29.95 15.38 4.28
CA ARG A 486 30.85 15.50 5.43
C ARG A 486 31.03 16.96 5.85
N LEU A 487 31.28 17.87 4.90
CA LEU A 487 31.36 19.30 5.18
C LEU A 487 30.06 19.86 5.75
N ALA A 488 28.89 19.38 5.30
CA ALA A 488 27.60 19.75 5.83
C ALA A 488 27.47 19.35 7.30
N ALA A 489 27.77 18.09 7.63
CA ALA A 489 27.76 17.59 8.99
C ALA A 489 28.74 18.35 9.91
N GLU A 490 29.96 18.64 9.45
CA GLU A 490 30.96 19.41 10.20
C GLU A 490 30.52 20.85 10.52
N ARG A 491 29.71 21.45 9.63
CA ARG A 491 29.23 22.83 9.77
C ARG A 491 27.91 22.93 10.52
N GLU A 492 27.14 21.85 10.61
CA GLU A 492 25.83 21.85 11.23
C GLU A 492 25.95 21.85 12.75
N THR A 493 25.21 22.74 13.41
CA THR A 493 25.19 22.87 14.87
C THR A 493 24.05 22.11 15.52
N ASP A 494 22.94 21.90 14.79
CA ASP A 494 21.80 21.11 15.22
C ASP A 494 22.13 19.61 15.14
N ALA A 495 21.98 18.87 16.24
CA ALA A 495 22.37 17.47 16.31
C ALA A 495 21.53 16.58 15.38
N THR A 496 20.23 16.88 15.25
CA THR A 496 19.30 16.12 14.41
C THR A 496 19.61 16.34 12.93
N LYS A 497 19.82 17.59 12.49
CA LYS A 497 20.22 17.89 11.10
C LYS A 497 21.60 17.32 10.78
N ARG A 498 22.56 17.39 11.72
CA ARG A 498 23.88 16.79 11.57
C ARG A 498 23.80 15.28 11.34
N SER A 499 23.01 14.58 12.15
CA SER A 499 22.78 13.14 12.01
C SER A 499 22.18 12.80 10.64
N GLY A 500 21.24 13.61 10.15
CA GLY A 500 20.73 13.49 8.78
C GLY A 500 21.79 13.66 7.68
N TYR A 501 22.75 14.58 7.84
CA TYR A 501 23.86 14.73 6.90
C TYR A 501 24.88 13.59 6.99
N ASP A 502 25.17 13.09 8.19
CA ASP A 502 26.01 11.91 8.40
C ASP A 502 25.39 10.64 7.77
N TYR A 503 24.09 10.44 7.92
CA TYR A 503 23.35 9.35 7.27
C TYR A 503 23.53 9.37 5.74
N ASN A 504 23.41 10.56 5.12
CA ASN A 504 23.60 10.71 3.68
C ASN A 504 25.07 10.54 3.26
N TYR A 505 26.01 11.03 4.06
CA TYR A 505 27.44 10.80 3.84
C TYR A 505 27.78 9.31 3.82
N VAL A 506 27.26 8.55 4.79
CA VAL A 506 27.40 7.09 4.87
C VAL A 506 26.87 6.41 3.61
N SER A 507 25.65 6.75 3.19
CA SER A 507 25.03 6.15 2.01
C SER A 507 25.88 6.33 0.76
N VAL A 508 26.37 7.55 0.52
CA VAL A 508 27.24 7.85 -0.62
C VAL A 508 28.60 7.14 -0.52
N MET A 509 29.19 7.07 0.68
CA MET A 509 30.46 6.39 0.88
C MET A 509 30.36 4.87 0.74
N ALA A 510 29.23 4.27 1.08
CA ALA A 510 28.98 2.86 0.84
C ALA A 510 28.89 2.56 -0.66
N ARG A 511 28.21 3.41 -1.45
CA ARG A 511 28.19 3.32 -2.92
C ARG A 511 29.58 3.48 -3.56
N LEU A 512 30.53 4.10 -2.84
CA LEU A 512 31.94 4.21 -3.23
C LEU A 512 32.81 3.01 -2.79
N GLY A 513 32.27 2.05 -2.04
CA GLY A 513 33.05 0.97 -1.42
C GLY A 513 34.00 1.48 -0.32
N ARG A 514 33.65 2.57 0.36
CA ARG A 514 34.47 3.24 1.39
C ARG A 514 33.77 3.33 2.74
N VAL A 515 32.97 2.32 3.10
CA VAL A 515 32.15 2.32 4.33
C VAL A 515 32.98 2.49 5.62
N LEU A 516 34.17 1.88 5.68
CA LEU A 516 35.05 1.98 6.86
C LEU A 516 35.51 3.41 7.08
N GLU A 517 35.82 4.13 6.00
CA GLU A 517 36.17 5.53 6.07
C GLU A 517 34.96 6.36 6.49
N ALA A 518 33.77 6.05 6.01
CA ALA A 518 32.54 6.70 6.47
C ALA A 518 32.37 6.55 7.98
N TYR A 519 32.53 5.33 8.50
CA TYR A 519 32.48 5.02 9.92
C TYR A 519 33.54 5.78 10.74
N GLU A 520 34.78 5.85 10.26
CA GLU A 520 35.87 6.53 10.97
C GLU A 520 35.69 8.06 11.02
N HIS A 521 34.99 8.64 10.03
CA HIS A 521 34.75 10.08 9.91
C HIS A 521 33.38 10.53 10.44
N GLY A 522 32.46 9.62 10.76
CA GLY A 522 31.15 9.95 11.30
C GLY A 522 31.24 10.70 12.63
N SER A 523 30.39 11.70 12.84
CA SER A 523 30.49 12.58 14.01
C SER A 523 30.18 11.87 15.32
N ASN A 524 29.30 10.86 15.27
CA ASN A 524 29.07 9.87 16.33
C ASN A 524 29.26 8.47 15.74
N GLN A 525 30.37 7.80 16.11
CA GLN A 525 30.71 6.48 15.57
C GLN A 525 29.64 5.42 15.87
N SER A 526 28.99 5.44 17.03
CA SER A 526 27.95 4.45 17.37
C SER A 526 26.69 4.64 16.52
N GLU A 527 26.22 5.88 16.37
CA GLU A 527 25.09 6.19 15.47
C GLU A 527 25.45 5.89 14.01
N THR A 528 26.68 6.20 13.59
CA THR A 528 27.17 5.92 12.23
C THR A 528 27.21 4.42 11.98
N PHE A 529 27.67 3.61 12.95
CA PHE A 529 27.64 2.16 12.87
C PHE A 529 26.21 1.63 12.72
N ASN A 530 25.29 2.06 13.58
CA ASN A 530 23.89 1.65 13.51
C ASN A 530 23.24 2.07 12.19
N SER A 531 23.55 3.28 11.68
CA SER A 531 23.08 3.75 10.38
C SER A 531 23.59 2.89 9.22
N ILE A 532 24.88 2.57 9.20
CA ILE A 532 25.46 1.67 8.18
C ILE A 532 24.77 0.29 8.23
N VAL A 533 24.64 -0.28 9.42
CA VAL A 533 24.02 -1.58 9.64
C VAL A 533 22.57 -1.57 9.17
N TRP A 534 21.79 -0.55 9.54
CA TRP A 534 20.39 -0.43 9.13
C TRP A 534 20.26 -0.29 7.61
N GLN A 535 21.05 0.57 6.98
CA GLN A 535 21.07 0.72 5.52
C GLN A 535 21.47 -0.60 4.81
N TYR A 536 22.37 -1.37 5.41
CA TYR A 536 22.78 -2.68 4.87
C TYR A 536 21.64 -3.71 4.98
N GLU A 537 20.91 -3.73 6.10
CA GLU A 537 19.78 -4.64 6.31
C GLU A 537 18.58 -4.32 5.43
N GLU A 538 18.28 -3.05 5.20
CA GLU A 538 17.22 -2.60 4.28
C GLU A 538 17.65 -2.69 2.80
N SER A 539 18.85 -3.22 2.52
CA SER A 539 19.42 -3.31 1.17
C SER A 539 19.58 -1.96 0.46
N GLU A 540 19.70 -0.86 1.21
CA GLU A 540 19.99 0.48 0.69
C GLU A 540 21.48 0.63 0.33
N ILE A 541 22.36 -0.14 0.99
CA ILE A 541 23.79 -0.21 0.67
C ILE A 541 24.27 -1.67 0.56
N GLU A 542 25.28 -1.90 -0.28
CA GLU A 542 25.92 -3.22 -0.44
C GLU A 542 27.26 -3.25 0.29
N LEU A 543 27.45 -4.23 1.17
CA LEU A 543 28.73 -4.52 1.84
C LEU A 543 29.11 -5.98 1.59
N SER A 544 30.38 -6.24 1.28
CA SER A 544 30.88 -7.62 1.31
C SER A 544 30.99 -8.13 2.76
N ASP A 545 30.90 -9.46 2.95
CA ASP A 545 31.08 -10.09 4.27
C ASP A 545 32.39 -9.66 4.95
N ASP A 546 33.48 -9.47 4.18
CA ASP A 546 34.78 -9.01 4.70
C ASP A 546 34.77 -7.53 5.10
N GLU A 547 34.10 -6.65 4.35
CA GLU A 547 33.92 -5.25 4.72
C GLU A 547 33.06 -5.09 5.96
N PHE A 548 31.95 -5.86 6.03
CA PHE A 548 31.10 -5.89 7.21
C PHE A 548 31.86 -6.44 8.43
N ALA A 549 32.63 -7.52 8.27
CA ALA A 549 33.47 -8.06 9.34
C ALA A 549 34.52 -7.06 9.83
N LYS A 550 35.18 -6.34 8.93
CA LYS A 550 36.13 -5.27 9.28
C LYS A 550 35.44 -4.13 10.00
N LEU A 551 34.25 -3.72 9.58
CA LEU A 551 33.48 -2.65 10.21
C LEU A 551 33.12 -3.03 11.64
N VAL A 552 32.58 -4.23 11.84
CA VAL A 552 32.25 -4.77 13.17
C VAL A 552 33.50 -4.89 14.04
N ALA A 553 34.59 -5.46 13.52
CA ALA A 553 35.85 -5.59 14.28
C ALA A 553 36.40 -4.22 14.70
N ARG A 554 36.38 -3.23 13.80
CA ARG A 554 36.82 -1.87 14.08
C ARG A 554 35.91 -1.18 15.10
N HIS A 555 34.60 -1.35 15.00
CA HIS A 555 33.66 -0.83 15.99
C HIS A 555 33.87 -1.45 17.37
N ARG A 556 34.06 -2.77 17.44
CA ARG A 556 34.37 -3.52 18.67
C ARG A 556 35.70 -3.09 19.33
N GLU A 557 36.70 -2.71 18.55
CA GLU A 557 37.97 -2.19 19.07
C GLU A 557 37.80 -0.86 19.80
N LEU A 558 36.99 0.04 19.21
CA LEU A 558 36.76 1.39 19.74
C LEU A 558 35.69 1.41 20.84
N HIS A 559 34.68 0.56 20.72
CA HIS A 559 33.50 0.47 21.58
C HIS A 559 33.30 -0.97 22.09
N PRO A 560 34.22 -1.50 22.91
CA PRO A 560 34.20 -2.89 23.37
C PRO A 560 33.00 -3.22 24.30
N ASP A 561 32.22 -2.23 24.72
CA ASP A 561 31.05 -2.44 25.56
C ASP A 561 29.73 -2.17 24.83
N ASN A 562 29.77 -1.70 23.57
CA ASN A 562 28.54 -1.44 22.81
C ASN A 562 27.81 -2.75 22.45
N ALA A 563 26.52 -2.80 22.78
CA ALA A 563 25.66 -3.97 22.63
C ALA A 563 25.40 -4.34 21.16
N SER A 564 25.11 -3.34 20.31
CA SER A 564 24.95 -3.53 18.86
C SER A 564 26.22 -4.13 18.23
N GLY A 565 27.40 -3.62 18.60
CA GLY A 565 28.67 -4.20 18.18
C GLY A 565 28.85 -5.67 18.59
N LEU A 566 28.45 -6.04 19.80
CA LEU A 566 28.50 -7.44 20.29
C LEU A 566 27.55 -8.34 19.52
N TYR A 567 26.34 -7.85 19.26
CA TYR A 567 25.34 -8.55 18.46
C TYR A 567 25.86 -8.85 17.05
N ARG A 568 26.38 -7.86 16.34
CA ARG A 568 26.91 -8.04 14.98
C ARG A 568 28.15 -8.94 14.94
N ALA A 569 29.01 -8.86 15.96
CA ALA A 569 30.13 -9.79 16.10
C ALA A 569 29.65 -11.23 16.29
N ALA A 570 28.59 -11.44 17.08
CA ALA A 570 27.99 -12.76 17.24
C ALA A 570 27.37 -13.29 15.93
N GLN A 571 26.70 -12.44 15.14
CA GLN A 571 26.18 -12.82 13.82
C GLN A 571 27.30 -13.31 12.88
N LEU A 572 28.45 -12.64 12.87
CA LEU A 572 29.63 -13.07 12.11
C LEU A 572 30.15 -14.43 12.60
N CYS A 573 30.30 -14.62 13.91
CA CYS A 573 30.68 -15.92 14.48
C CYS A 573 29.68 -17.02 14.12
N MET A 574 28.37 -16.72 14.08
CA MET A 574 27.33 -17.67 13.65
C MET A 574 27.45 -18.03 12.18
N ALA A 575 27.80 -17.08 11.31
CA ALA A 575 28.06 -17.31 9.89
C ALA A 575 29.31 -18.18 9.67
N GLU A 576 30.35 -18.00 10.50
CA GLU A 576 31.57 -18.81 10.50
C GLU A 576 31.43 -20.16 11.22
N ASN A 577 30.26 -20.43 11.80
CA ASN A 577 29.94 -21.61 12.62
C ASN A 577 30.76 -21.72 13.93
N ASP A 578 31.32 -20.62 14.45
CA ASP A 578 31.89 -20.53 15.81
C ASP A 578 30.78 -20.21 16.83
N LEU A 579 29.90 -21.20 17.04
CA LEU A 579 28.70 -21.05 17.85
C LEU A 579 29.01 -20.79 19.34
N ALA A 580 30.18 -21.25 19.83
CA ALA A 580 30.57 -21.06 21.22
C ALA A 580 30.96 -19.60 21.49
N GLU A 581 31.72 -18.99 20.58
CA GLU A 581 32.08 -17.58 20.70
C GLU A 581 30.87 -16.67 20.46
N ALA A 582 30.00 -17.02 19.51
CA ALA A 582 28.73 -16.32 19.31
C ALA A 582 27.88 -16.28 20.60
N GLU A 583 27.73 -17.42 21.29
CA GLU A 583 26.98 -17.47 22.56
C GLU A 583 27.62 -16.58 23.62
N ARG A 584 28.95 -16.62 23.73
CA ARG A 584 29.70 -15.78 24.68
C ARG A 584 29.45 -14.29 24.41
N LEU A 585 29.52 -13.87 23.15
CA LEU A 585 29.30 -12.49 22.71
C LEU A 585 27.86 -12.03 22.95
N LEU A 586 26.86 -12.86 22.64
CA LEU A 586 25.44 -12.51 22.87
C LEU A 586 25.14 -12.32 24.37
N ARG A 587 25.62 -13.25 25.22
CA ARG A 587 25.47 -13.12 26.68
C ARG A 587 26.21 -11.91 27.22
N GLU A 588 27.40 -11.61 26.69
CA GLU A 588 28.14 -10.39 27.02
C GLU A 588 27.35 -9.14 26.61
N GLY A 589 26.76 -9.13 25.41
CA GLY A 589 25.90 -8.06 24.91
C GLY A 589 24.73 -7.78 25.85
N ILE A 590 23.98 -8.83 26.20
CA ILE A 590 22.85 -8.73 27.13
C ILE A 590 23.29 -8.16 28.48
N SER A 591 24.47 -8.55 28.98
CA SER A 591 24.99 -8.05 30.27
C SER A 591 25.44 -6.59 30.25
N LYS A 592 25.65 -6.00 29.07
CA LYS A 592 26.15 -4.64 28.85
C LYS A 592 25.10 -3.66 28.31
N LEU A 593 23.85 -4.12 28.11
CA LEU A 593 22.74 -3.27 27.70
C LEU A 593 22.60 -2.05 28.63
N THR A 594 22.56 -0.87 28.01
CA THR A 594 22.17 0.39 28.65
C THR A 594 20.67 0.61 28.53
N GLU A 595 20.10 1.60 29.23
CA GLU A 595 18.67 1.95 29.03
C GLU A 595 18.41 2.46 27.60
N SER A 596 19.35 3.20 27.01
CA SER A 596 19.27 3.63 25.60
C SER A 596 19.22 2.44 24.64
N ASP A 597 19.99 1.37 24.90
CA ASP A 597 19.96 0.17 24.05
C ASP A 597 18.61 -0.56 24.10
N LYS A 598 17.90 -0.48 25.24
CA LYS A 598 16.54 -1.03 25.37
C LYS A 598 15.51 -0.18 24.63
N GLU A 599 15.66 1.14 24.67
CA GLU A 599 14.84 2.06 23.88
C GLU A 599 15.04 1.87 22.36
N GLU A 600 16.22 1.39 21.96
CA GLU A 600 16.60 1.03 20.58
C GLU A 600 16.33 -0.45 20.20
N PHE A 601 15.67 -1.26 21.06
CA PHE A 601 15.32 -2.67 20.82
C PHE A 601 16.51 -3.63 20.59
N ILE A 602 17.74 -3.22 20.94
CA ILE A 602 18.93 -4.09 20.81
C ILE A 602 18.85 -5.28 21.79
N ASP A 603 18.10 -5.14 22.89
CA ASP A 603 17.85 -6.22 23.84
C ASP A 603 17.05 -7.37 23.21
N ASP A 604 15.98 -7.06 22.47
CA ASP A 604 15.17 -8.02 21.74
C ASP A 604 15.97 -8.74 20.65
N GLU A 605 16.82 -8.02 19.90
CA GLU A 605 17.70 -8.62 18.88
C GLU A 605 18.69 -9.62 19.50
N LEU A 606 19.38 -9.21 20.57
CA LEU A 606 20.33 -10.04 21.29
C LEU A 606 19.67 -11.28 21.90
N GLN A 607 18.51 -11.11 22.54
CA GLN A 607 17.73 -12.20 23.14
C GLN A 607 17.26 -13.18 22.08
N THR A 608 16.66 -12.70 20.99
CA THR A 608 16.17 -13.53 19.88
C THR A 608 17.32 -14.32 19.25
N ALA A 609 18.47 -13.69 19.01
CA ALA A 609 19.63 -14.37 18.47
C ALA A 609 20.23 -15.40 19.44
N LEU A 610 20.28 -15.10 20.75
CA LEU A 610 20.72 -16.07 21.75
C LEU A 610 19.79 -17.28 21.80
N GLN A 611 18.48 -17.04 21.79
CA GLN A 611 17.48 -18.10 21.78
C GLN A 611 17.60 -18.99 20.54
N SER A 612 17.71 -18.39 19.36
CA SER A 612 17.92 -19.11 18.09
C SER A 612 19.21 -19.93 18.12
N LEU A 613 20.32 -19.36 18.63
CA LEU A 613 21.60 -20.05 18.78
C LEU A 613 21.53 -21.24 19.75
N LEU A 614 20.89 -21.06 20.91
CA LEU A 614 20.68 -22.12 21.90
C LEU A 614 19.80 -23.23 21.32
N ALA A 615 18.74 -22.90 20.57
CA ALA A 615 17.93 -23.88 19.86
C ALA A 615 18.77 -24.66 18.82
N ARG A 616 19.57 -23.96 18.01
CA ARG A 616 20.50 -24.54 17.01
C ARG A 616 21.60 -25.41 17.62
N THR A 617 21.91 -25.27 18.91
CA THR A 617 22.90 -26.10 19.62
C THR A 617 22.28 -27.19 20.51
N GLY A 618 20.94 -27.36 20.47
CA GLY A 618 20.23 -28.43 21.20
C GLY A 618 19.89 -28.10 22.63
N ARG A 619 19.83 -26.81 22.94
CA ARG A 619 19.48 -26.26 24.24
C ARG A 619 18.17 -25.47 24.15
N ALA A 620 17.21 -25.96 23.37
CA ALA A 620 15.93 -25.30 23.14
C ALA A 620 15.14 -25.02 24.42
N VAL A 621 15.17 -25.93 25.41
CA VAL A 621 14.52 -25.71 26.71
C VAL A 621 15.19 -24.56 27.47
N GLU A 622 16.52 -24.44 27.38
CA GLU A 622 17.22 -23.31 27.99
C GLU A 622 16.92 -22.01 27.26
N ALA A 623 16.86 -22.03 25.92
CA ALA A 623 16.43 -20.89 25.12
C ALA A 623 15.05 -20.38 25.58
N TYR A 624 14.10 -21.30 25.71
CA TYR A 624 12.75 -21.02 26.18
C TYR A 624 12.71 -20.46 27.62
N GLU A 625 13.59 -20.95 28.51
CA GLU A 625 13.66 -20.49 29.90
C GLU A 625 14.45 -19.19 30.08
N SER A 626 15.25 -18.79 29.08
CA SER A 626 16.03 -17.55 29.11
C SER A 626 15.21 -16.29 28.85
N VAL A 627 13.95 -16.45 28.39
CA VAL A 627 13.00 -15.35 28.21
C VAL A 627 12.77 -14.68 29.56
N SER A 628 13.28 -13.45 29.71
CA SER A 628 13.13 -12.69 30.94
C SER A 628 11.69 -12.24 31.12
N VAL A 629 11.10 -12.55 32.27
CA VAL A 629 9.72 -12.21 32.69
C VAL A 629 9.54 -10.69 32.97
N GLY A 630 10.26 -9.83 32.25
CA GLY A 630 10.37 -8.39 32.55
C GLY A 630 10.10 -7.44 31.38
N GLY A 631 9.88 -7.93 30.16
CA GLY A 631 9.48 -7.09 29.03
C GLY A 631 8.04 -6.60 29.17
N GLU A 632 7.71 -5.48 28.52
CA GLU A 632 6.36 -4.88 28.51
C GLU A 632 5.28 -5.84 27.99
N ASN A 633 5.67 -6.89 27.27
CA ASN A 633 4.80 -7.92 26.69
C ASN A 633 4.23 -8.96 27.69
N GLY A 634 4.47 -8.81 29.00
CA GLY A 634 3.71 -9.50 30.05
C GLY A 634 3.66 -11.03 29.95
N GLU A 635 2.52 -11.62 30.35
CA GLU A 635 2.27 -13.08 30.40
C GLU A 635 2.41 -13.78 29.03
N ASP A 636 2.46 -13.03 27.92
CA ASP A 636 2.52 -13.56 26.55
C ASP A 636 3.94 -13.75 26.01
N ALA A 637 4.98 -13.26 26.70
CA ALA A 637 6.37 -13.42 26.27
C ALA A 637 6.77 -14.90 26.13
N ASP A 638 6.28 -15.76 27.03
CA ASP A 638 6.48 -17.21 26.98
C ASP A 638 5.74 -17.85 25.78
N VAL A 639 4.65 -17.25 25.27
CA VAL A 639 3.91 -17.77 24.10
C VAL A 639 4.64 -17.41 22.82
N VAL A 640 5.06 -16.15 22.68
CA VAL A 640 5.81 -15.67 21.50
C VAL A 640 7.14 -16.42 21.36
N ALA A 641 7.89 -16.57 22.45
CA ALA A 641 9.16 -17.30 22.42
C ALA A 641 8.98 -18.78 22.09
N PHE A 642 7.90 -19.41 22.58
CA PHE A 642 7.58 -20.79 22.20
C PHE A 642 7.34 -20.90 20.69
N GLU A 643 6.55 -20.00 20.11
CA GLU A 643 6.24 -20.03 18.68
C GLU A 643 7.49 -19.87 17.81
N GLN A 644 8.34 -18.89 18.11
CA GLN A 644 9.60 -18.64 17.37
C GLN A 644 10.57 -19.81 17.47
N LEU A 645 10.74 -20.37 18.68
CA LEU A 645 11.62 -21.52 18.90
C LEU A 645 11.07 -22.78 18.24
N ALA A 646 9.76 -23.01 18.32
CA ALA A 646 9.12 -24.16 17.72
C ALA A 646 9.23 -24.14 16.18
N ASP A 647 9.02 -22.97 15.57
CA ASP A 647 9.25 -22.78 14.13
C ASP A 647 10.72 -23.08 13.76
N THR A 648 11.67 -22.48 14.47
CA THR A 648 13.11 -22.71 14.27
C THR A 648 13.49 -24.19 14.35
N LEU A 649 12.98 -24.91 15.35
CA LEU A 649 13.26 -26.35 15.54
C LEU A 649 12.60 -27.21 14.46
N SER A 650 11.39 -26.86 14.04
CA SER A 650 10.69 -27.59 12.97
C SER A 650 11.40 -27.42 11.62
N ASN A 651 11.82 -26.20 11.28
CA ASN A 651 12.52 -25.87 10.05
C ASN A 651 13.96 -26.43 10.00
N SER A 652 14.55 -26.76 11.15
CA SER A 652 15.88 -27.38 11.25
C SER A 652 15.84 -28.90 11.47
N ASP A 653 14.67 -29.54 11.29
CA ASP A 653 14.45 -30.98 11.49
C ASP A 653 14.80 -31.51 12.90
N ARG A 654 14.77 -30.63 13.91
CA ARG A 654 15.12 -30.95 15.30
C ARG A 654 13.91 -31.43 16.12
N TRP A 655 13.23 -32.43 15.59
CA TRP A 655 11.94 -32.91 16.10
C TRP A 655 11.98 -33.41 17.56
N THR A 656 13.12 -33.95 18.02
CA THR A 656 13.28 -34.37 19.43
C THR A 656 13.30 -33.17 20.38
N ASP A 657 13.98 -32.09 20.00
CA ASP A 657 14.04 -30.87 20.82
C ASP A 657 12.70 -30.15 20.79
N LEU A 658 11.99 -30.18 19.65
CA LEU A 658 10.62 -29.67 19.56
C LEU A 658 9.67 -30.42 20.51
N ASP A 659 9.75 -31.75 20.60
CA ASP A 659 8.93 -32.53 21.55
C ASP A 659 9.21 -32.13 23.01
N LEU A 660 10.48 -31.93 23.37
CA LEU A 660 10.86 -31.44 24.70
C LEU A 660 10.33 -30.02 24.96
N LEU A 661 10.44 -29.13 23.98
CA LEU A 661 9.91 -27.77 24.05
C LEU A 661 8.39 -27.76 24.24
N ILE A 662 7.65 -28.58 23.47
CA ILE A 662 6.19 -28.75 23.61
C ILE A 662 5.83 -29.23 25.01
N GLN A 663 6.55 -30.23 25.55
CA GLN A 663 6.31 -30.72 26.91
C GLN A 663 6.54 -29.63 27.96
N ARG A 664 7.57 -28.79 27.76
CA ARG A 664 7.87 -27.68 28.66
C ARG A 664 6.81 -26.59 28.59
N HIS A 665 6.41 -26.18 27.39
CA HIS A 665 5.40 -25.15 27.16
C HIS A 665 4.03 -25.59 27.70
N ARG A 666 3.63 -26.85 27.45
CA ARG A 666 2.38 -27.43 27.97
C ARG A 666 2.22 -27.33 29.48
N ALA A 667 3.32 -27.40 30.23
CA ALA A 667 3.27 -27.31 31.68
C ALA A 667 2.89 -25.91 32.19
N LYS A 668 3.09 -24.87 31.35
CA LYS A 668 2.77 -23.47 31.65
C LYS A 668 1.50 -22.99 30.93
N HIS A 669 1.37 -23.31 29.64
CA HIS A 669 0.32 -22.81 28.73
C HIS A 669 -0.38 -23.99 28.05
N ALA A 670 -1.16 -24.76 28.81
CA ALA A 670 -1.84 -25.95 28.28
C ALA A 670 -2.94 -25.65 27.26
N ASP A 671 -3.44 -24.42 27.24
CA ASP A 671 -4.51 -23.92 26.38
C ASP A 671 -3.99 -23.00 25.26
N ASP A 672 -2.68 -22.88 25.06
CA ASP A 672 -2.13 -22.17 23.91
C ASP A 672 -2.49 -22.94 22.62
N PRO A 673 -3.18 -22.32 21.64
CA PRO A 673 -3.45 -22.96 20.36
C PRO A 673 -2.17 -23.38 19.63
N MET A 674 -1.10 -22.56 19.65
CA MET A 674 0.13 -22.85 18.89
C MET A 674 0.86 -24.09 19.40
N LEU A 675 0.76 -24.43 20.69
CA LEU A 675 1.18 -25.72 21.23
C LEU A 675 0.63 -26.89 20.40
N HIS A 676 -0.66 -26.86 20.11
CA HIS A 676 -1.34 -27.92 19.38
C HIS A 676 -1.00 -27.91 17.89
N TYR A 677 -0.68 -26.74 17.31
CA TYR A 677 -0.15 -26.64 15.95
C TYR A 677 1.15 -27.44 15.80
N TYR A 678 2.13 -27.17 16.66
CA TYR A 678 3.43 -27.81 16.61
C TYR A 678 3.40 -29.28 17.04
N GLU A 679 2.51 -29.65 17.98
CA GLU A 679 2.22 -31.06 18.25
C GLU A 679 1.66 -31.76 17.00
N GLY A 680 0.77 -31.09 16.27
CA GLY A 680 0.28 -31.53 14.97
C GLY A 680 1.40 -31.78 13.96
N GLN A 681 2.29 -30.80 13.76
CA GLN A 681 3.45 -30.91 12.89
C GLN A 681 4.36 -32.09 13.26
N LEU A 682 4.68 -32.23 14.55
CA LEU A 682 5.50 -33.33 15.04
C LEU A 682 4.85 -34.70 14.73
N ARG A 683 3.53 -34.82 14.89
CA ARG A 683 2.79 -36.05 14.56
C ARG A 683 2.71 -36.30 13.05
N VAL A 684 2.59 -35.25 12.22
CA VAL A 684 2.70 -35.34 10.74
C VAL A 684 4.07 -35.93 10.38
N ARG A 685 5.16 -35.41 10.96
CA ARG A 685 6.51 -35.92 10.71
C ARG A 685 6.70 -37.39 11.10
N GLN A 686 6.04 -37.80 12.19
CA GLN A 686 6.03 -39.18 12.69
C GLN A 686 5.06 -40.11 11.93
N GLU A 687 4.41 -39.63 10.87
CA GLU A 687 3.38 -40.34 10.09
C GLU A 687 2.16 -40.78 10.93
N ARG A 688 1.93 -40.11 12.06
CA ARG A 688 0.80 -40.37 12.97
C ARG A 688 -0.38 -39.49 12.59
N TRP A 689 -0.86 -39.65 11.37
CA TRP A 689 -1.81 -38.76 10.70
C TRP A 689 -3.10 -38.49 11.48
N PHE A 690 -3.67 -39.52 12.11
CA PHE A 690 -4.90 -39.37 12.92
C PHE A 690 -4.67 -38.54 14.18
N GLU A 691 -3.51 -38.72 14.83
CA GLU A 691 -3.16 -37.93 16.02
C GLU A 691 -2.82 -36.49 15.65
N ALA A 692 -2.13 -36.28 14.52
CA ALA A 692 -1.90 -34.96 13.97
C ALA A 692 -3.22 -34.22 13.71
N THR A 693 -4.17 -34.90 13.05
CA THR A 693 -5.51 -34.35 12.78
C THR A 693 -6.22 -33.96 14.08
N ALA A 694 -6.16 -34.79 15.11
CA ALA A 694 -6.79 -34.53 16.40
C ALA A 694 -6.15 -33.33 17.15
N ALA A 695 -4.81 -33.25 17.16
CA ALA A 695 -4.09 -32.14 17.77
C ALA A 695 -4.40 -30.82 17.06
N LEU A 696 -4.32 -30.80 15.72
CA LEU A 696 -4.57 -29.60 14.91
C LEU A 696 -6.02 -29.10 15.06
N ARG A 697 -7.01 -30.00 15.12
CA ARG A 697 -8.40 -29.60 15.40
C ARG A 697 -8.52 -28.95 16.76
N ARG A 698 -7.93 -29.55 17.79
CA ARG A 698 -7.97 -28.98 19.13
C ARG A 698 -7.35 -27.58 19.19
N GLY A 699 -6.19 -27.38 18.56
CA GLY A 699 -5.56 -26.05 18.51
C GLY A 699 -6.42 -25.03 17.78
N ARG A 700 -7.03 -25.43 16.66
CA ARG A 700 -7.96 -24.58 15.93
C ARG A 700 -9.22 -24.23 16.72
N ASP A 701 -9.78 -25.18 17.46
CA ASP A 701 -10.98 -24.97 18.28
C ASP A 701 -10.71 -24.02 19.47
N LEU A 702 -9.44 -23.71 19.77
CA LEU A 702 -9.02 -22.71 20.75
C LEU A 702 -8.74 -21.34 20.14
N LEU A 703 -8.71 -21.22 18.81
CA LEU A 703 -8.57 -19.94 18.10
C LEU A 703 -9.94 -19.29 17.93
N ASP A 704 -9.96 -17.97 17.95
CA ASP A 704 -11.11 -17.20 17.47
C ASP A 704 -11.23 -17.34 15.93
N GLU A 705 -12.46 -17.40 15.40
CA GLU A 705 -12.71 -17.69 13.97
C GLU A 705 -12.11 -16.65 13.00
N GLU A 706 -11.84 -15.42 13.49
CA GLU A 706 -11.24 -14.32 12.73
C GLU A 706 -9.69 -14.37 12.72
N ASP A 707 -9.06 -15.28 13.47
CA ASP A 707 -7.60 -15.39 13.53
C ASP A 707 -7.02 -15.93 12.21
N TYR A 708 -6.03 -15.21 11.65
CA TYR A 708 -5.29 -15.63 10.45
C TYR A 708 -4.68 -17.03 10.61
N ARG A 709 -4.33 -17.44 11.84
CA ARG A 709 -3.81 -18.77 12.18
C ARG A 709 -4.79 -19.87 11.83
N HIS A 710 -6.08 -19.58 11.74
CA HIS A 710 -7.09 -20.54 11.28
C HIS A 710 -6.79 -21.08 9.86
N ASN A 711 -6.13 -20.29 9.00
CA ASN A 711 -5.66 -20.76 7.69
C ASN A 711 -4.45 -21.70 7.81
N LEU A 712 -3.48 -21.35 8.67
CA LEU A 712 -2.29 -22.16 8.93
C LEU A 712 -2.66 -23.56 9.43
N PHE A 713 -3.55 -23.63 10.43
CA PHE A 713 -4.11 -24.88 10.93
C PHE A 713 -4.87 -25.62 9.84
N GLY A 714 -5.73 -24.93 9.10
CA GLY A 714 -6.56 -25.55 8.08
C GLY A 714 -5.75 -26.24 6.97
N PHE A 715 -4.64 -25.64 6.54
CA PHE A 715 -3.78 -26.22 5.52
C PHE A 715 -3.08 -27.49 6.01
N LEU A 716 -2.44 -27.43 7.18
CA LEU A 716 -1.76 -28.59 7.75
C LEU A 716 -2.73 -29.71 8.14
N LEU A 717 -3.92 -29.36 8.64
CA LEU A 717 -4.99 -30.29 8.94
C LEU A 717 -5.49 -31.00 7.67
N ALA A 718 -5.63 -30.27 6.55
CA ALA A 718 -5.97 -30.86 5.26
C ALA A 718 -4.89 -31.83 4.77
N GLN A 719 -3.60 -31.49 4.94
CA GLN A 719 -2.50 -32.39 4.60
C GLN A 719 -2.49 -33.65 5.46
N ALA A 720 -2.64 -33.51 6.80
CA ALA A 720 -2.71 -34.64 7.71
C ALA A 720 -3.90 -35.55 7.39
N ALA A 721 -5.06 -34.96 7.10
CA ALA A 721 -6.26 -35.70 6.71
C ALA A 721 -6.10 -36.39 5.34
N LEU A 722 -5.40 -35.76 4.41
CA LEU A 722 -5.09 -36.37 3.12
C LEU A 722 -4.15 -37.58 3.29
N ASN A 723 -3.06 -37.43 4.04
CA ASN A 723 -2.10 -38.51 4.27
C ASN A 723 -2.69 -39.66 5.09
N GLY A 724 -3.63 -39.37 6.01
CA GLY A 724 -4.39 -40.37 6.75
C GLY A 724 -5.52 -41.05 5.97
N GLY A 725 -5.77 -40.66 4.70
CA GLY A 725 -6.87 -41.18 3.89
C GLY A 725 -8.26 -40.74 4.35
N ASN A 726 -8.35 -39.73 5.22
CA ASN A 726 -9.57 -39.19 5.81
C ASN A 726 -9.94 -37.78 5.30
N TRP A 727 -9.42 -37.36 4.13
CA TRP A 727 -9.74 -36.06 3.54
C TRP A 727 -11.24 -35.84 3.31
N GLN A 728 -11.98 -36.91 2.98
CA GLN A 728 -13.44 -36.85 2.79
C GLN A 728 -14.16 -36.53 4.10
N GLN A 729 -13.69 -37.10 5.21
CA GLN A 729 -14.22 -36.84 6.54
C GLN A 729 -13.86 -35.41 6.98
N PHE A 730 -12.61 -35.00 6.79
CA PHE A 730 -12.19 -33.60 7.00
C PHE A 730 -13.12 -32.65 6.25
N TYR A 731 -13.23 -32.79 4.94
CA TYR A 731 -14.11 -31.95 4.13
C TYR A 731 -15.58 -32.00 4.60
N ALA A 732 -16.07 -33.14 5.08
CA ALA A 732 -17.45 -33.30 5.57
C ALA A 732 -17.69 -32.67 6.95
N GLU A 733 -16.66 -32.57 7.80
CA GLU A 733 -16.75 -32.04 9.16
C GLU A 733 -16.47 -30.54 9.24
N GLU A 734 -15.74 -29.97 8.28
CA GLU A 734 -15.42 -28.53 8.27
C GLU A 734 -16.66 -27.63 8.17
N THR A 735 -16.72 -26.58 8.98
CA THR A 735 -17.81 -25.59 8.93
C THR A 735 -17.70 -24.70 7.68
N ASP A 736 -16.49 -24.16 7.43
CA ASP A 736 -16.14 -23.40 6.23
C ASP A 736 -15.72 -24.34 5.08
N LYS A 737 -16.72 -24.82 4.33
CA LYS A 737 -16.51 -25.71 3.18
C LYS A 737 -15.64 -25.09 2.07
N PRO A 738 -15.83 -23.82 1.65
CA PRO A 738 -14.95 -23.17 0.68
C PRO A 738 -13.48 -23.16 1.09
N ARG A 739 -13.17 -22.81 2.35
CA ARG A 739 -11.79 -22.79 2.85
C ARG A 739 -11.18 -24.19 2.90
N ALA A 740 -11.94 -25.17 3.42
CA ALA A 740 -11.52 -26.57 3.42
C ALA A 740 -11.25 -27.12 2.01
N PHE A 741 -12.09 -26.72 1.05
CA PHE A 741 -11.94 -27.06 -0.36
C PHE A 741 -10.64 -26.49 -0.95
N ASN A 742 -10.34 -25.21 -0.70
CA ASN A 742 -9.08 -24.59 -1.13
C ASN A 742 -7.86 -25.35 -0.59
N HIS A 743 -7.83 -25.59 0.73
CA HIS A 743 -6.72 -26.30 1.38
C HIS A 743 -6.51 -27.71 0.81
N LEU A 744 -7.59 -28.46 0.59
CA LEU A 744 -7.50 -29.77 -0.06
C LEU A 744 -7.01 -29.66 -1.50
N CYS A 745 -7.49 -28.69 -2.27
CA CYS A 745 -7.03 -28.51 -3.65
C CYS A 745 -5.55 -28.17 -3.75
N GLN A 746 -5.03 -27.35 -2.82
CA GLN A 746 -3.60 -27.09 -2.72
C GLN A 746 -2.83 -28.37 -2.33
N ALA A 747 -3.30 -29.11 -1.33
CA ALA A 747 -2.66 -30.34 -0.86
C ALA A 747 -2.66 -31.47 -1.91
N PHE A 748 -3.71 -31.63 -2.71
CA PHE A 748 -3.73 -32.60 -3.80
C PHE A 748 -2.77 -32.22 -4.93
N ARG A 749 -2.74 -30.94 -5.31
CA ARG A 749 -1.85 -30.44 -6.38
C ARG A 749 -0.37 -30.60 -6.00
N SER A 750 0.00 -30.28 -4.76
CA SER A 750 1.39 -30.45 -4.30
C SER A 750 1.84 -31.92 -4.27
N ARG A 751 0.90 -32.88 -4.22
CA ARG A 751 1.18 -34.33 -4.33
C ARG A 751 1.02 -34.90 -5.74
N GLY A 752 0.56 -34.10 -6.71
CA GLY A 752 0.18 -34.60 -8.04
C GLY A 752 -1.02 -35.56 -8.03
N ASP A 753 -1.83 -35.58 -6.96
CA ASP A 753 -2.99 -36.46 -6.83
C ASP A 753 -4.22 -35.85 -7.54
N LEU A 754 -4.13 -35.84 -8.87
CA LEU A 754 -5.13 -35.25 -9.76
C LEU A 754 -6.49 -35.95 -9.68
N GLU A 755 -6.52 -37.23 -9.31
CA GLU A 755 -7.77 -37.98 -9.18
C GLU A 755 -8.58 -37.48 -7.99
N ASN A 756 -7.98 -37.44 -6.79
CA ASN A 756 -8.71 -36.95 -5.63
C ASN A 756 -8.95 -35.43 -5.70
N TRP A 757 -8.08 -34.65 -6.36
CA TRP A 757 -8.37 -33.25 -6.69
C TRP A 757 -9.66 -33.10 -7.51
N ARG A 758 -9.85 -33.93 -8.55
CA ARG A 758 -11.11 -33.94 -9.32
C ARG A 758 -12.30 -34.37 -8.46
N GLN A 759 -12.13 -35.38 -7.61
CA GLN A 759 -13.21 -35.85 -6.73
C GLN A 759 -13.66 -34.78 -5.73
N VAL A 760 -12.72 -34.09 -5.06
CA VAL A 760 -13.08 -33.02 -4.12
C VAL A 760 -13.75 -31.85 -4.85
N ARG A 761 -13.29 -31.52 -6.06
CA ARG A 761 -13.90 -30.49 -6.91
C ARG A 761 -15.31 -30.83 -7.34
N ASP A 762 -15.55 -32.05 -7.79
CA ASP A 762 -16.88 -32.48 -8.20
C ASP A 762 -17.84 -32.54 -7.01
N ARG A 763 -17.36 -32.96 -5.84
CA ARG A 763 -18.12 -32.93 -4.60
C ARG A 763 -18.42 -31.49 -4.15
N HIS A 764 -17.45 -30.59 -4.22
CA HIS A 764 -17.64 -29.19 -3.88
C HIS A 764 -18.63 -28.50 -4.84
N ARG A 765 -18.52 -28.76 -6.15
CA ARG A 765 -19.47 -28.28 -7.17
C ARG A 765 -20.91 -28.70 -6.90
N GLN A 766 -21.15 -29.91 -6.39
CA GLN A 766 -22.49 -30.37 -6.04
C GLN A 766 -23.11 -29.59 -4.88
N LEU A 767 -22.28 -29.10 -3.95
CA LEU A 767 -22.74 -28.38 -2.75
C LEU A 767 -22.76 -26.87 -2.98
N PHE A 768 -21.77 -26.33 -3.69
CA PHE A 768 -21.52 -24.90 -3.89
C PHE A 768 -21.15 -24.62 -5.36
N PRO A 769 -22.11 -24.73 -6.30
CA PRO A 769 -21.84 -24.60 -7.74
C PRO A 769 -21.37 -23.20 -8.18
N TRP A 770 -21.47 -22.20 -7.30
CA TRP A 770 -21.14 -20.79 -7.58
C TRP A 770 -19.99 -20.27 -6.71
N ASP A 771 -19.30 -21.15 -6.00
CA ASP A 771 -18.19 -20.73 -5.14
C ASP A 771 -17.01 -20.18 -5.97
N ASN A 772 -16.42 -19.06 -5.54
CA ASN A 772 -15.33 -18.42 -6.26
C ASN A 772 -14.06 -19.28 -6.26
N GLU A 773 -13.78 -20.04 -5.20
CA GLU A 773 -12.67 -21.00 -5.19
C GLU A 773 -12.90 -22.11 -6.20
N LEU A 774 -14.14 -22.60 -6.35
CA LEU A 774 -14.46 -23.57 -7.40
C LEU A 774 -14.15 -23.03 -8.80
N LEU A 775 -14.55 -21.79 -9.09
CA LEU A 775 -14.23 -21.14 -10.36
C LEU A 775 -12.71 -20.97 -10.54
N ARG A 776 -11.97 -20.64 -9.49
CA ARG A 776 -10.50 -20.56 -9.51
C ARG A 776 -9.87 -21.91 -9.86
N GLN A 777 -10.32 -22.98 -9.20
CA GLN A 777 -9.84 -24.34 -9.48
C GLN A 777 -10.24 -24.82 -10.89
N ASP A 778 -11.39 -24.38 -11.42
CA ASP A 778 -11.82 -24.68 -12.79
C ASP A 778 -11.01 -23.90 -13.85
N ALA A 779 -10.65 -22.66 -13.57
CA ALA A 779 -9.76 -21.87 -14.42
C ALA A 779 -8.36 -22.49 -14.45
N GLU A 780 -7.82 -22.85 -13.29
CA GLU A 780 -6.51 -23.52 -13.21
C GLU A 780 -6.51 -24.89 -13.90
N ALA A 781 -7.58 -25.67 -13.76
CA ALA A 781 -7.74 -26.91 -14.51
C ALA A 781 -7.72 -26.70 -16.02
N ALA A 782 -8.46 -25.70 -16.51
CA ALA A 782 -8.49 -25.38 -17.93
C ALA A 782 -7.11 -24.94 -18.44
N ARG A 783 -6.33 -24.19 -17.64
CA ARG A 783 -4.94 -23.85 -17.97
C ARG A 783 -4.05 -25.09 -18.07
N GLN A 784 -4.11 -25.98 -17.08
CA GLN A 784 -3.32 -27.21 -17.05
C GLN A 784 -3.66 -28.12 -18.24
N ASP A 785 -4.95 -28.23 -18.58
CA ASP A 785 -5.45 -28.98 -19.73
C ASP A 785 -5.18 -28.26 -21.08
N ARG A 786 -4.65 -27.02 -21.05
CA ARG A 786 -4.47 -26.11 -22.20
C ARG A 786 -5.78 -25.85 -22.97
N ASP A 787 -6.91 -25.90 -22.29
CA ASP A 787 -8.22 -25.57 -22.80
C ASP A 787 -8.46 -24.06 -22.66
N ASP A 788 -7.84 -23.28 -23.54
CA ASP A 788 -7.93 -21.82 -23.54
C ASP A 788 -9.39 -21.34 -23.66
N THR A 789 -10.27 -22.11 -24.31
CA THR A 789 -11.70 -21.76 -24.45
C THR A 789 -12.42 -21.85 -23.10
N LYS A 790 -12.23 -22.95 -22.37
CA LYS A 790 -12.81 -23.12 -21.05
C LYS A 790 -12.20 -22.16 -20.03
N PHE A 791 -10.90 -21.90 -20.11
CA PHE A 791 -10.25 -20.91 -19.24
C PHE A 791 -10.88 -19.53 -19.43
N LEU A 792 -11.06 -19.07 -20.68
CA LEU A 792 -11.70 -17.80 -20.98
C LEU A 792 -13.15 -17.74 -20.45
N GLU A 793 -13.92 -18.83 -20.54
CA GLU A 793 -15.28 -18.88 -19.99
C GLU A 793 -15.31 -18.76 -18.46
N VAL A 794 -14.45 -19.50 -17.77
CA VAL A 794 -14.43 -19.55 -16.30
C VAL A 794 -13.83 -18.27 -15.71
N SER A 795 -12.72 -17.79 -16.27
CA SER A 795 -12.09 -16.54 -15.83
C SER A 795 -13.00 -15.32 -16.02
N ASP A 796 -13.91 -15.33 -17.00
CA ASP A 796 -14.93 -14.28 -17.15
C ASP A 796 -15.95 -14.25 -16.02
N LYS A 797 -16.36 -15.42 -15.55
CA LYS A 797 -17.22 -15.54 -14.37
C LYS A 797 -16.49 -15.07 -13.13
N LEU A 798 -15.24 -15.52 -12.96
CA LEU A 798 -14.42 -15.20 -11.79
C LEU A 798 -14.05 -13.72 -11.69
N ILE A 799 -13.67 -13.07 -12.81
CA ILE A 799 -13.40 -11.61 -12.83
C ILE A 799 -14.65 -10.80 -12.42
N LYS A 800 -15.85 -11.29 -12.76
CA LYS A 800 -17.10 -10.60 -12.41
C LYS A 800 -17.55 -10.84 -10.97
N SER A 801 -17.05 -11.88 -10.32
CA SER A 801 -17.45 -12.28 -8.96
C SER A 801 -16.37 -12.12 -7.91
N SER A 802 -15.13 -11.84 -8.31
CA SER A 802 -13.99 -11.62 -7.40
C SER A 802 -13.88 -10.16 -6.99
N ASP A 803 -13.71 -9.94 -5.69
CA ASP A 803 -13.43 -8.65 -5.04
C ASP A 803 -11.92 -8.36 -4.91
N ARG A 804 -11.08 -9.39 -5.11
CA ARG A 804 -9.61 -9.29 -5.00
C ARG A 804 -8.99 -8.66 -6.24
N ALA A 805 -8.60 -7.39 -6.15
CA ALA A 805 -8.03 -6.62 -7.26
C ALA A 805 -6.80 -7.31 -7.90
N TRP A 806 -5.88 -7.85 -7.09
CA TRP A 806 -4.70 -8.57 -7.59
C TRP A 806 -5.08 -9.82 -8.40
N GLU A 807 -6.09 -10.57 -7.96
CA GLU A 807 -6.56 -11.77 -8.65
C GLU A 807 -7.23 -11.40 -9.99
N VAL A 808 -8.04 -10.34 -9.99
CA VAL A 808 -8.65 -9.81 -11.22
C VAL A 808 -7.58 -9.39 -12.22
N ASN A 809 -6.52 -8.71 -11.77
CA ASN A 809 -5.41 -8.29 -12.64
C ASN A 809 -4.64 -9.50 -13.19
N THR A 810 -4.28 -10.46 -12.34
CA THR A 810 -3.63 -11.71 -12.78
C THR A 810 -4.50 -12.49 -13.78
N LEU A 811 -5.81 -12.61 -13.55
CA LEU A 811 -6.72 -13.28 -14.49
C LEU A 811 -6.85 -12.51 -15.82
N ARG A 812 -6.88 -11.18 -15.76
CA ARG A 812 -6.94 -10.32 -16.96
C ARG A 812 -5.71 -10.52 -17.84
N GLU A 813 -4.51 -10.51 -17.27
CA GLU A 813 -3.26 -10.81 -17.98
C GLU A 813 -3.28 -12.21 -18.61
N GLN A 814 -3.65 -13.23 -17.82
CA GLN A 814 -3.75 -14.61 -18.29
C GLN A 814 -4.80 -14.77 -19.41
N ARG A 815 -5.87 -13.98 -19.40
CA ARG A 815 -6.86 -13.97 -20.48
C ARG A 815 -6.31 -13.37 -21.77
N LEU A 816 -5.48 -12.33 -21.70
CA LEU A 816 -4.81 -11.78 -22.90
C LEU A 816 -3.99 -12.88 -23.58
N ILE A 817 -3.21 -13.63 -22.79
CA ILE A 817 -2.41 -14.77 -23.22
C ILE A 817 -3.31 -15.86 -23.86
N ALA A 818 -4.40 -16.24 -23.20
CA ALA A 818 -5.33 -17.25 -23.71
C ALA A 818 -6.05 -16.80 -25.01
N PHE A 819 -6.40 -15.52 -25.14
CA PHE A 819 -6.95 -14.98 -26.38
C PHE A 819 -5.94 -15.03 -27.53
N VAL A 820 -4.67 -14.67 -27.28
CA VAL A 820 -3.61 -14.74 -28.30
C VAL A 820 -3.37 -16.19 -28.73
N ARG A 821 -3.24 -17.14 -27.78
CA ARG A 821 -3.04 -18.57 -28.09
C ARG A 821 -4.19 -19.20 -28.87
N SER A 822 -5.42 -18.82 -28.55
CA SER A 822 -6.61 -19.30 -29.26
C SER A 822 -6.89 -18.57 -30.59
N GLY A 823 -6.02 -17.63 -31.01
CA GLY A 823 -6.18 -16.87 -32.25
C GLY A 823 -7.28 -15.81 -32.22
N GLN A 824 -7.81 -15.47 -31.03
CA GLN A 824 -8.86 -14.48 -30.81
C GLN A 824 -8.28 -13.07 -30.66
N PHE A 825 -7.49 -12.62 -31.63
CA PHE A 825 -6.70 -11.39 -31.56
C PHE A 825 -7.53 -10.13 -31.32
N ASP A 826 -8.72 -10.02 -31.93
CA ASP A 826 -9.61 -8.86 -31.71
C ASP A 826 -10.18 -8.83 -30.29
N ALA A 827 -10.37 -9.99 -29.67
CA ALA A 827 -10.80 -10.06 -28.27
C ALA A 827 -9.64 -9.69 -27.33
N ALA A 828 -8.41 -10.14 -27.64
CA ALA A 828 -7.21 -9.74 -26.90
C ALA A 828 -7.04 -8.22 -26.92
N ARG A 829 -7.12 -7.57 -28.08
CA ARG A 829 -7.00 -6.11 -28.21
C ARG A 829 -8.05 -5.34 -27.42
N ARG A 830 -9.31 -5.79 -27.46
CA ARG A 830 -10.39 -5.16 -26.67
C ARG A 830 -10.14 -5.30 -25.17
N ALA A 831 -9.78 -6.50 -24.73
CA ALA A 831 -9.47 -6.76 -23.32
C ALA A 831 -8.22 -6.00 -22.83
N ALA A 832 -7.25 -5.74 -23.71
CA ALA A 832 -6.07 -4.93 -23.41
C ALA A 832 -6.43 -3.45 -23.28
N ALA A 833 -7.22 -2.93 -24.22
CA ALA A 833 -7.69 -1.55 -24.19
C ALA A 833 -8.59 -1.24 -22.98
N GLU A 834 -9.30 -2.25 -22.45
CA GLU A 834 -10.05 -2.14 -21.19
C GLU A 834 -9.15 -2.05 -19.94
N GLN A 835 -7.90 -2.52 -20.02
CA GLN A 835 -6.93 -2.43 -18.91
C GLN A 835 -6.14 -1.12 -18.96
N SER A 836 -5.51 -0.83 -20.10
CA SER A 836 -4.77 0.40 -20.33
C SER A 836 -4.51 0.59 -21.83
N PRO A 837 -4.45 1.84 -22.34
CA PRO A 837 -3.96 2.10 -23.69
C PRO A 837 -2.57 1.51 -23.96
N SER A 838 -1.67 1.45 -22.98
CA SER A 838 -0.32 0.88 -23.16
C SER A 838 -0.31 -0.64 -23.27
N GLU A 839 -1.22 -1.33 -22.58
CA GLU A 839 -1.40 -2.79 -22.70
C GLU A 839 -1.74 -3.22 -24.12
N THR A 840 -2.32 -2.32 -24.94
CA THR A 840 -2.54 -2.60 -26.37
C THR A 840 -1.23 -2.82 -27.13
N TRP A 841 -0.14 -2.15 -26.77
CA TRP A 841 1.16 -2.34 -27.41
C TRP A 841 1.78 -3.68 -27.03
N LYS A 842 1.69 -4.09 -25.76
CA LYS A 842 2.13 -5.42 -25.32
C LYS A 842 1.36 -6.52 -26.06
N VAL A 843 0.04 -6.39 -26.15
CA VAL A 843 -0.79 -7.37 -26.84
C VAL A 843 -0.57 -7.37 -28.35
N ASP A 844 -0.42 -6.22 -28.99
CA ASP A 844 -0.08 -6.17 -30.42
C ASP A 844 1.31 -6.75 -30.70
N ALA A 845 2.28 -6.53 -29.79
CA ALA A 845 3.59 -7.15 -29.87
C ALA A 845 3.48 -8.69 -29.75
N LEU A 846 2.70 -9.20 -28.78
CA LEU A 846 2.44 -10.63 -28.60
C LEU A 846 1.72 -11.25 -29.82
N ILE A 847 0.73 -10.56 -30.37
CA ILE A 847 0.01 -11.00 -31.58
C ILE A 847 0.99 -11.09 -32.75
N ALA A 848 1.75 -10.03 -33.02
CA ALA A 848 2.73 -10.01 -34.10
C ALA A 848 3.80 -11.10 -33.91
N ALA A 849 4.31 -11.28 -32.69
CA ALA A 849 5.27 -12.33 -32.36
C ALA A 849 4.69 -13.74 -32.57
N SER A 850 3.44 -13.97 -32.16
CA SER A 850 2.74 -15.25 -32.35
C SER A 850 2.49 -15.59 -33.83
N GLN A 851 2.39 -14.55 -34.68
CA GLN A 851 2.24 -14.67 -36.14
C GLN A 851 3.59 -14.77 -36.88
N GLY A 852 4.72 -14.61 -36.17
CA GLY A 852 6.06 -14.59 -36.76
C GLY A 852 6.43 -13.26 -37.43
N ASP A 853 5.69 -12.18 -37.18
CA ASP A 853 5.99 -10.84 -37.68
C ASP A 853 6.91 -10.08 -36.73
N HIS A 854 8.18 -10.50 -36.71
CA HIS A 854 9.20 -9.92 -35.83
C HIS A 854 9.45 -8.43 -36.09
N ALA A 855 9.28 -7.99 -37.34
CA ALA A 855 9.50 -6.61 -37.75
C ALA A 855 8.47 -5.64 -37.13
N VAL A 856 7.26 -6.15 -36.85
CA VAL A 856 6.21 -5.40 -36.14
C VAL A 856 6.30 -5.61 -34.63
N ALA A 857 6.57 -6.84 -34.19
CA ALA A 857 6.58 -7.19 -32.78
C ALA A 857 7.66 -6.46 -31.96
N LEU A 858 8.90 -6.38 -32.49
CA LEU A 858 10.03 -5.80 -31.75
C LEU A 858 9.83 -4.29 -31.45
N PRO A 859 9.50 -3.42 -32.42
CA PRO A 859 9.25 -2.01 -32.13
C PRO A 859 8.10 -1.78 -31.14
N LEU A 860 7.05 -2.61 -31.19
CA LEU A 860 5.95 -2.51 -30.24
C LEU A 860 6.36 -2.93 -28.82
N ALA A 861 7.14 -4.01 -28.70
CA ALA A 861 7.68 -4.45 -27.41
C ALA A 861 8.63 -3.43 -26.80
N MET A 862 9.50 -2.83 -27.61
CA MET A 862 10.38 -1.74 -27.18
C MET A 862 9.59 -0.51 -26.74
N LYS A 863 8.59 -0.10 -27.53
CA LYS A 863 7.73 1.02 -27.17
C LYS A 863 6.98 0.79 -25.85
N TYR A 864 6.53 -0.44 -25.60
CA TYR A 864 5.92 -0.82 -24.33
C TYR A 864 6.94 -0.74 -23.18
N ALA A 865 8.12 -1.33 -23.38
CA ALA A 865 9.21 -1.32 -22.39
C ALA A 865 9.68 0.09 -22.03
N GLU A 866 9.85 0.98 -23.01
CA GLU A 866 10.26 2.38 -22.81
C GLU A 866 9.22 3.20 -22.04
N ARG A 867 7.93 2.96 -22.30
CA ARG A 867 6.85 3.75 -21.68
C ARG A 867 6.52 3.28 -20.26
N GLU A 868 6.45 1.98 -20.05
CA GLU A 868 6.00 1.43 -18.76
C GLU A 868 7.15 1.12 -17.81
N ASP A 869 8.41 1.16 -18.29
CA ASP A 869 9.59 0.64 -17.58
C ASP A 869 9.41 -0.83 -17.15
N ARG A 870 8.69 -1.60 -17.97
CA ARG A 870 8.27 -3.00 -17.70
C ARG A 870 8.66 -3.94 -18.83
N ALA A 871 9.91 -3.89 -19.26
CA ALA A 871 10.41 -4.90 -20.20
C ALA A 871 10.27 -6.33 -19.63
N TYR A 872 10.33 -6.47 -18.30
CA TYR A 872 10.28 -7.75 -17.61
C TYR A 872 8.97 -8.53 -17.87
N ASP A 873 7.88 -7.83 -18.18
CA ASP A 873 6.56 -8.41 -18.46
C ASP A 873 6.57 -9.40 -19.61
N PHE A 874 7.43 -9.21 -20.61
CA PHE A 874 7.58 -10.14 -21.74
C PHE A 874 8.26 -11.46 -21.36
N TYR A 875 8.74 -11.60 -20.11
CA TYR A 875 9.47 -12.78 -19.64
C TYR A 875 8.83 -13.49 -18.45
N GLN A 876 7.81 -12.89 -17.81
CA GLN A 876 7.20 -13.49 -16.62
C GLN A 876 6.35 -14.74 -16.91
N ASN A 877 5.77 -14.83 -18.11
CA ASN A 877 4.84 -15.90 -18.46
C ASN A 877 5.39 -16.80 -19.56
N ASP A 878 5.07 -18.10 -19.49
CA ASP A 878 5.54 -19.14 -20.43
C ASP A 878 5.32 -18.79 -21.91
N LEU A 879 4.17 -18.18 -22.24
CA LEU A 879 3.88 -17.78 -23.62
C LEU A 879 4.80 -16.63 -24.06
N ASP A 880 4.83 -15.55 -23.28
CA ASP A 880 5.52 -14.31 -23.61
C ASP A 880 7.03 -14.59 -23.74
N ALA A 881 7.58 -15.31 -22.76
CA ALA A 881 8.97 -15.74 -22.77
C ALA A 881 9.26 -16.61 -24.00
N SER A 882 8.40 -17.57 -24.36
CA SER A 882 8.62 -18.42 -25.55
C SER A 882 8.58 -17.67 -26.89
N LEU A 883 7.92 -16.51 -26.93
CA LEU A 883 7.83 -15.65 -28.10
C LEU A 883 9.01 -14.67 -28.18
N PHE A 884 9.35 -14.03 -27.05
CA PHE A 884 10.32 -12.93 -27.00
C PHE A 884 11.73 -13.36 -26.63
N MET A 885 11.98 -14.57 -26.12
CA MET A 885 13.36 -15.08 -25.92
C MET A 885 14.04 -15.55 -27.22
N ARG A 886 13.41 -15.32 -28.38
CA ARG A 886 13.98 -15.72 -29.67
C ARG A 886 15.06 -14.72 -30.13
N PRO A 887 16.08 -15.15 -30.91
CA PRO A 887 17.20 -14.30 -31.31
C PRO A 887 16.79 -12.99 -32.01
N GLU A 888 15.64 -12.97 -32.68
CA GLU A 888 15.09 -11.81 -33.38
C GLU A 888 14.76 -10.64 -32.44
N TYR A 889 14.58 -10.89 -31.14
CA TYR A 889 14.26 -9.89 -30.13
C TYR A 889 15.45 -9.45 -29.28
N ARG A 890 16.68 -9.86 -29.64
CA ARG A 890 17.91 -9.44 -28.96
C ARG A 890 17.99 -7.92 -28.65
N PRO A 891 17.59 -7.00 -29.55
CA PRO A 891 17.64 -5.57 -29.24
C PRO A 891 16.79 -5.17 -28.03
N LEU A 892 15.65 -5.85 -27.79
CA LEU A 892 14.82 -5.63 -26.60
C LEU A 892 15.60 -6.00 -25.33
N HIS A 893 16.29 -7.15 -25.34
CA HIS A 893 17.10 -7.60 -24.20
C HIS A 893 18.35 -6.75 -23.95
N GLU A 894 18.96 -6.20 -25.01
CA GLU A 894 20.16 -5.38 -24.89
C GLU A 894 19.84 -3.98 -24.35
N GLN A 895 18.71 -3.39 -24.78
CA GLN A 895 18.31 -2.04 -24.38
C GLN A 895 17.55 -2.01 -23.06
N HIS A 896 16.77 -3.05 -22.80
CA HIS A 896 16.09 -3.26 -21.53
C HIS A 896 16.57 -4.58 -20.94
N PRO A 897 17.82 -4.64 -20.45
CA PRO A 897 18.34 -5.84 -19.83
C PRO A 897 17.39 -6.27 -18.72
N ILE A 898 17.10 -7.56 -18.69
CA ILE A 898 16.39 -8.18 -17.58
C ILE A 898 17.32 -8.02 -16.38
N ALA A 899 17.23 -6.91 -15.67
CA ALA A 899 17.85 -6.76 -14.37
C ALA A 899 17.34 -7.94 -13.55
N ARG A 900 18.26 -8.79 -13.05
CA ARG A 900 17.95 -10.08 -12.44
C ARG A 900 16.82 -9.94 -11.42
N ILE A 901 15.60 -10.29 -11.81
CA ILE A 901 14.50 -10.47 -10.87
C ILE A 901 14.65 -11.88 -10.30
N TYR A 902 14.53 -11.97 -8.98
CA TYR A 902 14.68 -13.08 -8.04
C TYR A 902 14.00 -14.44 -8.36
N TYR A 903 13.41 -14.64 -9.56
CA TYR A 903 12.58 -15.82 -9.86
C TYR A 903 12.75 -16.45 -11.25
N ALA A 904 13.61 -15.93 -12.13
CA ALA A 904 13.95 -16.63 -13.37
C ALA A 904 14.99 -17.71 -13.08
N VAL A 905 14.54 -18.96 -12.96
CA VAL A 905 15.41 -20.14 -12.84
C VAL A 905 16.38 -20.17 -14.03
N GLU A 906 17.65 -20.49 -13.80
CA GLU A 906 18.75 -20.55 -14.79
C GLU A 906 18.40 -21.32 -16.08
N ASP A 907 17.38 -22.18 -16.04
CA ASP A 907 16.85 -22.99 -17.13
C ASP A 907 16.32 -22.19 -18.35
N GLN A 908 15.84 -20.95 -18.16
CA GLN A 908 15.30 -20.15 -19.28
C GLN A 908 16.38 -19.58 -20.21
N TRP A 909 17.63 -19.47 -19.74
CA TRP A 909 18.73 -18.93 -20.55
C TRP A 909 19.22 -19.92 -21.62
N LEU A 910 19.13 -21.22 -21.33
CA LEU A 910 19.54 -22.33 -22.22
C LEU A 910 18.70 -22.46 -23.51
N LEU A 911 17.48 -21.91 -23.53
CA LEU A 911 16.54 -22.01 -24.65
C LEU A 911 16.85 -21.06 -25.83
N THR A 912 17.88 -20.21 -25.70
CA THR A 912 18.28 -19.24 -26.73
C THR A 912 19.30 -19.80 -27.75
N THR A 913 19.69 -21.08 -27.64
CA THR A 913 20.61 -21.74 -28.59
C THR A 913 19.88 -22.61 -29.62
N SER A 914 20.28 -22.50 -30.89
CA SER A 914 19.66 -23.15 -32.05
C SER A 914 19.73 -24.69 -32.00
N GLU A 915 18.57 -25.34 -32.13
CA GLU A 915 18.30 -26.80 -32.25
C GLU A 915 19.39 -27.77 -31.74
N PRO A 916 19.23 -28.42 -30.57
CA PRO A 916 20.21 -29.41 -30.12
C PRO A 916 20.19 -30.66 -31.02
N PRO A 917 21.35 -31.20 -31.44
CA PRO A 917 21.41 -32.39 -32.26
C PRO A 917 20.87 -33.61 -31.49
N ARG A 918 20.10 -34.48 -32.17
CA ARG A 918 19.63 -35.75 -31.60
C ARG A 918 20.82 -36.65 -31.29
N LEU A 919 21.19 -36.78 -30.02
CA LEU A 919 22.26 -37.68 -29.59
C LEU A 919 21.75 -39.12 -29.54
N ASN A 920 22.34 -40.00 -30.35
CA ASN A 920 22.09 -41.43 -30.26
C ASN A 920 22.88 -42.05 -29.08
N ARG A 921 22.59 -43.30 -28.73
CA ARG A 921 23.23 -44.01 -27.61
C ARG A 921 24.75 -43.95 -27.65
N GLU A 922 25.35 -44.11 -28.83
CA GLU A 922 26.81 -44.09 -28.99
C GLU A 922 27.39 -42.70 -28.72
N GLN A 923 26.65 -41.64 -29.07
CA GLN A 923 27.02 -40.25 -28.78
C GLN A 923 26.82 -39.88 -27.31
N VAL A 924 25.78 -40.40 -26.64
CA VAL A 924 25.61 -40.23 -25.19
C VAL A 924 26.69 -41.00 -24.44
N GLU A 925 27.00 -42.23 -24.85
CA GLU A 925 28.08 -43.02 -24.25
C GLU A 925 29.46 -42.38 -24.50
N GLN A 926 29.71 -41.79 -25.68
CA GLN A 926 30.91 -41.02 -25.95
C GLN A 926 30.97 -39.73 -25.12
N ALA A 927 29.87 -38.99 -24.99
CA ALA A 927 29.81 -37.77 -24.19
C ALA A 927 30.05 -38.07 -22.70
N VAL A 928 29.43 -39.11 -22.17
CA VAL A 928 29.64 -39.57 -20.78
C VAL A 928 31.08 -40.05 -20.59
N ARG A 929 31.65 -40.85 -21.51
CA ARG A 929 33.07 -41.26 -21.43
C ARG A 929 34.03 -40.08 -21.57
N ALA A 930 33.69 -39.08 -22.37
CA ALA A 930 34.51 -37.88 -22.55
C ALA A 930 34.51 -36.99 -21.30
N VAL A 931 33.39 -36.96 -20.56
CA VAL A 931 33.25 -36.17 -19.32
C VAL A 931 33.79 -36.91 -18.10
N PHE A 932 33.59 -38.24 -18.02
CA PHE A 932 33.83 -39.02 -16.80
C PHE A 932 34.91 -40.12 -16.94
N GLY A 933 35.50 -40.32 -18.13
CA GLY A 933 36.52 -41.36 -18.37
C GLY A 933 35.97 -42.80 -18.49
N GLU A 934 36.85 -43.81 -18.47
CA GLU A 934 36.46 -45.25 -18.57
C GLU A 934 35.99 -45.86 -17.23
N THR A 935 35.88 -45.08 -16.16
CA THR A 935 35.62 -45.55 -14.79
C THR A 935 34.14 -45.82 -14.48
N TYR A 936 33.27 -45.86 -15.49
CA TYR A 936 31.82 -46.03 -15.31
C TYR A 936 31.24 -47.07 -16.28
N ARG A 937 30.27 -47.86 -15.80
CA ARG A 937 29.44 -48.75 -16.60
C ARG A 937 28.11 -48.07 -16.88
N ILE A 938 27.74 -47.99 -18.16
CA ILE A 938 26.44 -47.49 -18.60
C ILE A 938 25.58 -48.69 -18.98
N THR A 939 24.40 -48.82 -18.37
CA THR A 939 23.46 -49.92 -18.59
C THR A 939 22.12 -49.34 -19.02
N ALA A 940 21.64 -49.70 -20.21
CA ALA A 940 20.32 -49.30 -20.67
C ALA A 940 19.24 -50.17 -19.99
N THR A 941 18.18 -49.57 -19.47
CA THR A 941 17.09 -50.31 -18.84
C THR A 941 16.32 -51.12 -19.90
N PRO A 942 16.13 -52.44 -19.73
CA PRO A 942 15.35 -53.28 -20.64
C PRO A 942 13.94 -52.71 -20.86
N ASP A 943 13.35 -52.92 -22.05
CA ASP A 943 12.03 -52.37 -22.41
C ASP A 943 10.91 -52.82 -21.45
N ASP A 944 11.06 -54.00 -20.83
CA ASP A 944 10.11 -54.68 -19.95
C ASP A 944 10.15 -54.24 -18.48
N GLU A 945 11.11 -53.42 -18.08
CA GLU A 945 11.18 -52.79 -16.75
C GLU A 945 10.76 -51.29 -16.76
N ARG A 946 10.25 -50.80 -17.89
CA ARG A 946 9.83 -49.39 -18.04
C ARG A 946 8.39 -49.16 -17.57
N PRO A 947 8.10 -48.05 -16.87
CA PRO A 947 6.71 -47.60 -16.69
C PRO A 947 6.06 -47.34 -18.05
N ASP A 948 4.81 -47.77 -18.24
CA ASP A 948 4.05 -47.64 -19.50
C ASP A 948 3.93 -46.19 -20.03
N SER A 949 4.21 -45.19 -19.17
CA SER A 949 4.21 -43.75 -19.51
C SER A 949 5.48 -43.25 -20.20
N MET A 950 6.56 -44.04 -20.31
CA MET A 950 7.85 -43.59 -20.86
C MET A 950 8.20 -44.24 -22.20
N GLN A 951 8.22 -43.42 -23.27
CA GLN A 951 8.56 -43.88 -24.63
C GLN A 951 10.06 -43.83 -24.99
N SER A 952 10.93 -43.29 -24.12
CA SER A 952 12.36 -43.10 -24.40
C SER A 952 13.25 -43.99 -23.52
N PRO A 953 14.41 -44.46 -24.01
CA PRO A 953 15.30 -45.34 -23.25
C PRO A 953 15.93 -44.61 -22.05
N LEU A 954 15.85 -45.25 -20.89
CA LEU A 954 16.49 -44.82 -19.64
C LEU A 954 17.88 -45.48 -19.54
N PHE A 955 18.91 -44.70 -19.21
CA PHE A 955 20.28 -45.20 -19.03
C PHE A 955 20.71 -45.02 -17.57
N ILE A 956 21.24 -46.10 -16.98
CA ILE A 956 21.77 -46.13 -15.61
C ILE A 956 23.29 -46.08 -15.70
N ILE A 957 23.92 -45.14 -15.00
CA ILE A 957 25.37 -44.98 -14.96
C ILE A 957 25.86 -45.38 -13.56
N GLU A 958 26.71 -46.41 -13.49
CA GLU A 958 27.30 -46.95 -12.27
C GLU A 958 28.83 -46.78 -12.27
N ALA A 959 29.41 -46.29 -11.17
CA ALA A 959 30.86 -46.20 -11.02
C ALA A 959 31.50 -47.58 -10.83
N ILE A 960 32.55 -47.89 -11.59
CA ILE A 960 33.35 -49.11 -11.42
C ILE A 960 34.54 -48.77 -10.52
N ALA A 961 34.54 -49.27 -9.29
CA ALA A 961 35.66 -49.10 -8.37
C ALA A 961 36.89 -49.89 -8.85
N ALA A 962 37.95 -49.20 -9.26
CA ALA A 962 39.27 -49.80 -9.48
C ALA A 962 40.08 -49.73 -8.17
N ALA A 963 40.21 -50.89 -7.52
CA ALA A 963 41.22 -51.31 -6.54
C ALA A 963 41.87 -50.22 -5.63
N GLU A 964 41.37 -50.11 -4.39
CA GLU A 964 42.13 -50.28 -3.12
C GLU A 964 41.28 -49.74 -1.94
N GLY A 965 40.55 -50.63 -1.26
CA GLY A 965 40.28 -50.50 0.19
C GLY A 965 39.22 -49.52 0.72
N VAL A 966 38.29 -48.97 -0.07
CA VAL A 966 37.19 -48.12 0.45
C VAL A 966 35.81 -48.79 0.30
N SER A 967 35.02 -48.76 1.38
CA SER A 967 33.65 -49.30 1.45
C SER A 967 32.66 -48.46 0.62
N PRO A 968 31.71 -49.06 -0.12
CA PRO A 968 30.91 -48.34 -1.11
C PRO A 968 29.67 -47.66 -0.49
N SER A 969 29.58 -46.33 -0.57
CA SER A 969 28.29 -45.64 -0.70
C SER A 969 28.02 -45.48 -2.21
N GLY A 970 27.33 -46.44 -2.80
CA GLY A 970 27.09 -46.50 -4.24
C GLY A 970 26.16 -45.39 -4.73
N SER A 971 26.71 -44.36 -5.37
CA SER A 971 25.93 -43.36 -6.10
C SER A 971 25.53 -43.94 -7.47
N ARG A 972 24.23 -44.11 -7.69
CA ARG A 972 23.63 -44.43 -9.01
C ARG A 972 23.05 -43.17 -9.62
N TRP A 973 23.29 -42.97 -10.92
CA TRP A 973 22.77 -41.83 -11.66
C TRP A 973 21.89 -42.30 -12.81
N PHE A 974 20.75 -41.65 -13.00
CA PHE A 974 19.79 -41.94 -14.07
C PHE A 974 19.85 -40.84 -15.13
N VAL A 975 19.96 -41.23 -16.40
CA VAL A 975 20.00 -40.31 -17.54
C VAL A 975 18.93 -40.72 -18.55
N GLN A 976 17.97 -39.84 -18.81
CA GLN A 976 16.90 -40.05 -19.79
C GLN A 976 17.18 -39.24 -21.05
N ALA A 977 17.29 -39.90 -22.21
CA ALA A 977 17.56 -39.25 -23.49
C ALA A 977 16.24 -38.98 -24.24
N HIS A 978 15.81 -37.73 -24.34
CA HIS A 978 14.59 -37.36 -25.07
C HIS A 978 14.84 -37.09 -26.56
N ALA A 979 13.87 -37.49 -27.39
CA ALA A 979 13.82 -37.20 -28.82
C ALA A 979 12.60 -36.33 -29.19
N ARG A 980 12.46 -35.12 -28.60
CA ARG A 980 11.75 -33.92 -29.12
C ARG A 980 11.60 -32.85 -28.01
N PRO A 981 11.39 -31.55 -28.38
CA PRO A 981 11.40 -30.45 -27.43
C PRO A 981 10.03 -30.30 -26.77
N ILE A 982 9.84 -30.88 -25.59
CA ILE A 982 8.79 -30.50 -24.65
C ILE A 982 9.39 -30.62 -23.26
N GLY A 983 9.24 -29.56 -22.47
CA GLY A 983 9.71 -29.51 -21.09
C GLY A 983 9.10 -30.59 -20.23
N CYS A 984 9.95 -31.19 -19.41
CA CYS A 984 9.64 -31.76 -18.11
C CYS A 984 10.82 -31.43 -17.18
N SER A 985 10.45 -31.11 -15.94
CA SER A 985 11.34 -30.84 -14.82
C SER A 985 12.32 -31.99 -14.60
N LEU A 986 13.52 -31.64 -14.15
CA LEU A 986 14.36 -32.57 -13.40
C LEU A 986 13.89 -32.57 -11.94
N LEU A 987 12.63 -32.95 -11.71
CA LEU A 987 12.04 -33.29 -10.40
C LEU A 987 10.58 -33.71 -10.62
N ASP A 988 10.38 -35.02 -10.84
CA ASP A 988 9.19 -35.76 -10.39
C ASP A 988 9.65 -37.18 -9.98
N ALA A 989 9.68 -37.36 -8.65
CA ALA A 989 9.80 -38.55 -7.80
C ALA A 989 10.40 -39.88 -8.35
N ILE A 990 11.62 -40.19 -7.89
CA ILE A 990 11.92 -41.50 -7.26
C ILE A 990 12.66 -41.20 -5.95
N GLU A 991 12.02 -41.46 -4.81
CA GLU A 991 12.57 -41.25 -3.47
C GLU A 991 13.63 -42.31 -3.10
N TYR A 992 14.77 -41.85 -2.59
CA TYR A 992 15.47 -42.48 -1.46
C TYR A 992 15.30 -41.56 -0.23
N PRO A 993 15.30 -42.08 1.01
CA PRO A 993 14.60 -41.48 2.15
C PRO A 993 15.33 -40.33 2.88
N ASP A 994 16.46 -39.85 2.38
CA ASP A 994 17.26 -38.83 3.06
C ASP A 994 17.42 -37.60 2.16
N ILE A 995 16.91 -36.46 2.63
CA ILE A 995 16.97 -35.08 2.06
C ILE A 995 15.72 -34.67 1.25
N ARG A 996 14.91 -33.78 1.84
CA ARG A 996 13.86 -32.99 1.16
C ARG A 996 14.09 -31.50 1.46
N ILE A 997 14.09 -30.66 0.44
CA ILE A 997 14.02 -29.19 0.55
C ILE A 997 12.67 -28.77 -0.05
N ALA A 998 11.85 -28.07 0.73
CA ALA A 998 10.58 -27.50 0.31
C ALA A 998 10.66 -25.97 0.40
N CYS A 999 10.24 -25.26 -0.65
CA CYS A 999 10.18 -23.80 -0.70
C CYS A 999 8.69 -23.39 -0.69
N GLN A 1000 8.27 -22.60 0.30
CA GLN A 1000 6.90 -22.14 0.48
C GLN A 1000 6.87 -20.60 0.37
N GLN A 1001 6.01 -20.05 -0.48
CA GLN A 1001 5.86 -18.61 -0.73
C GLN A 1001 4.80 -18.00 0.20
N SER A 1002 5.14 -16.91 0.88
CA SER A 1002 4.19 -16.00 1.55
C SER A 1002 4.41 -14.57 1.04
N ARG A 1003 3.39 -13.97 0.43
CA ARG A 1003 3.25 -12.53 0.23
C ARG A 1003 1.79 -12.13 0.45
N GLY A 1004 1.56 -11.32 1.47
CA GLY A 1004 0.30 -10.63 1.73
C GLY A 1004 0.59 -9.43 2.62
N TYR A 1005 0.37 -8.22 2.11
CA TYR A 1005 0.45 -6.97 2.86
C TYR A 1005 -0.91 -6.66 3.49
N LEU A 1006 -0.90 -6.16 4.73
CA LEU A 1006 -2.08 -5.73 5.48
C LEU A 1006 -2.25 -4.20 5.40
N VAL A 1007 -3.50 -3.75 5.27
CA VAL A 1007 -3.95 -2.38 5.51
C VAL A 1007 -4.50 -2.33 6.94
N ALA A 1008 -3.94 -1.47 7.78
CA ALA A 1008 -4.40 -1.27 9.16
C ALA A 1008 -5.67 -0.40 9.17
N GLY A 1009 -6.79 -0.95 9.67
CA GLY A 1009 -8.04 -0.24 9.86
C GLY A 1009 -8.21 0.26 11.31
N GLN A 1010 -8.58 1.53 11.45
CA GLN A 1010 -9.05 2.14 12.69
C GLN A 1010 -10.34 1.48 13.19
N TRP A 1011 -10.39 1.17 14.48
CA TRP A 1011 -11.63 0.81 15.20
C TRP A 1011 -12.27 2.08 15.77
N ASP A 1012 -13.55 2.28 15.46
CA ASP A 1012 -14.39 3.26 16.15
C ASP A 1012 -15.64 2.55 16.72
N GLU A 1013 -16.00 2.93 17.94
CA GLU A 1013 -17.03 2.29 18.75
C GLU A 1013 -18.44 2.50 18.15
N GLY A 1014 -18.99 1.48 17.49
CA GLY A 1014 -20.34 1.49 16.93
C GLY A 1014 -21.09 0.17 17.13
N GLU A 1015 -21.89 0.12 18.20
CA GLU A 1015 -23.02 -0.80 18.48
C GLU A 1015 -23.09 -2.17 17.74
N SER A 1016 -22.56 -3.22 18.36
CA SER A 1016 -22.99 -4.61 18.10
C SER A 1016 -24.11 -5.04 19.08
N PRO A 1017 -25.26 -5.56 18.62
CA PRO A 1017 -26.41 -5.88 19.47
C PRO A 1017 -26.31 -7.25 20.19
N LEU A 1018 -25.13 -7.86 20.30
CA LEU A 1018 -24.99 -9.26 20.76
C LEU A 1018 -24.19 -9.48 22.07
N LEU A 1019 -24.00 -8.45 22.89
CA LEU A 1019 -23.46 -8.65 24.25
C LEU A 1019 -24.60 -8.92 25.25
N ASP A 1020 -24.46 -10.00 26.03
CA ASP A 1020 -25.36 -10.29 27.15
C ASP A 1020 -25.24 -9.24 28.27
N ASP A 1021 -26.28 -9.16 29.09
CA ASP A 1021 -26.39 -8.15 30.15
C ASP A 1021 -25.29 -8.31 31.23
N GLU A 1022 -24.71 -9.51 31.39
CA GLU A 1022 -23.63 -9.79 32.35
C GLU A 1022 -22.30 -9.17 31.90
N SER A 1023 -22.01 -9.20 30.59
CA SER A 1023 -20.82 -8.57 29.98
C SER A 1023 -20.90 -7.04 30.00
N ARG A 1024 -22.10 -6.47 29.83
CA ARG A 1024 -22.34 -5.02 30.02
C ARG A 1024 -22.16 -4.60 31.47
N GLU A 1025 -22.58 -5.42 32.42
CA GLU A 1025 -22.45 -5.11 33.84
C GLU A 1025 -20.99 -5.19 34.33
N ALA A 1026 -20.20 -6.15 33.81
CA ALA A 1026 -18.77 -6.25 34.09
C ALA A 1026 -17.98 -5.05 33.53
N LYS A 1027 -18.26 -4.63 32.29
CA LYS A 1027 -17.66 -3.44 31.67
C LYS A 1027 -18.08 -2.14 32.38
N THR A 1028 -19.35 -2.04 32.78
CA THR A 1028 -19.85 -0.88 33.54
C THR A 1028 -19.23 -0.79 34.93
N ARG A 1029 -19.00 -1.91 35.62
CA ARG A 1029 -18.29 -1.91 36.92
C ARG A 1029 -16.81 -1.54 36.79
N MET A 1030 -16.16 -1.94 35.70
CA MET A 1030 -14.78 -1.54 35.39
C MET A 1030 -14.70 -0.04 35.07
N LEU A 1031 -15.64 0.49 34.29
CA LEU A 1031 -15.74 1.91 33.95
C LEU A 1031 -16.05 2.79 35.17
N ILE A 1032 -16.95 2.35 36.05
CA ILE A 1032 -17.26 3.04 37.32
C ILE A 1032 -16.06 3.04 38.27
N ARG A 1033 -15.25 1.98 38.28
CA ARG A 1033 -14.01 1.91 39.06
C ARG A 1033 -12.95 2.85 38.51
N LEU A 1034 -12.80 2.93 37.18
CA LEU A 1034 -11.90 3.86 36.51
C LEU A 1034 -12.30 5.33 36.76
N LEU A 1035 -13.59 5.64 36.67
CA LEU A 1035 -14.13 6.99 36.91
C LEU A 1035 -14.06 7.40 38.40
N ALA A 1036 -14.20 6.44 39.32
CA ALA A 1036 -14.01 6.68 40.75
C ALA A 1036 -12.54 7.00 41.09
N GLU A 1037 -11.58 6.36 40.42
CA GLU A 1037 -10.15 6.64 40.60
C GLU A 1037 -9.72 7.98 39.96
N LEU A 1038 -10.31 8.35 38.83
CA LEU A 1038 -10.14 9.67 38.19
C LEU A 1038 -10.72 10.81 39.03
N SER A 1039 -11.88 10.61 39.68
CA SER A 1039 -12.48 11.61 40.58
C SER A 1039 -11.69 11.82 41.90
N ALA A 1040 -10.78 10.89 42.23
CA ALA A 1040 -9.95 10.94 43.43
C ALA A 1040 -8.62 11.69 43.26
N GLY A 1041 -8.38 12.32 42.10
CA GLY A 1041 -7.26 13.25 41.90
C GLY A 1041 -5.87 12.60 41.87
N LYS A 1042 -5.77 11.34 41.45
CA LYS A 1042 -4.50 10.63 41.23
C LYS A 1042 -4.38 10.19 39.78
N GLY A 1043 -3.90 11.09 38.94
CA GLY A 1043 -3.59 10.85 37.53
C GLY A 1043 -3.62 12.15 36.75
N LYS A 1044 -2.52 12.51 36.09
CA LYS A 1044 -2.50 13.60 35.09
C LYS A 1044 -2.81 12.97 33.74
N VAL A 1045 -3.83 13.49 33.06
CA VAL A 1045 -4.06 13.24 31.64
C VAL A 1045 -3.56 14.47 30.90
N TRP A 1046 -2.63 14.28 29.97
CA TRP A 1046 -2.17 15.31 29.04
C TRP A 1046 -2.95 15.14 27.73
N TYR A 1047 -3.33 16.26 27.12
CA TYR A 1047 -3.96 16.34 25.81
C TYR A 1047 -2.99 17.14 24.94
N TRP A 1048 -2.50 16.56 23.84
CA TRP A 1048 -1.56 17.21 22.94
C TRP A 1048 -2.31 17.87 21.78
N ASP A 1049 -2.03 19.16 21.59
CA ASP A 1049 -2.40 20.05 20.49
C ASP A 1049 -1.14 20.33 19.66
N SER A 1050 -1.13 19.97 18.37
CA SER A 1050 0.01 20.15 17.47
C SER A 1050 -0.25 21.30 16.50
N GLU A 1051 -0.03 22.55 16.89
CA GLU A 1051 0.34 23.63 15.98
C GLU A 1051 1.05 24.77 16.74
N TRP A 1052 2.31 24.99 16.40
CA TRP A 1052 3.12 26.09 16.93
C TRP A 1052 2.75 27.40 16.22
N GLN A 1053 2.18 28.36 16.96
CA GLN A 1053 2.30 29.78 16.63
C GLN A 1053 3.12 30.48 17.70
N THR A 1054 4.22 31.11 17.28
CA THR A 1054 5.13 31.91 18.12
C THR A 1054 4.41 33.11 18.75
N LEU A 1055 4.31 33.13 20.07
CA LEU A 1055 4.12 34.34 20.87
C LEU A 1055 5.48 34.85 21.39
N PRO A 1056 5.66 36.17 21.62
CA PRO A 1056 6.97 36.77 21.81
C PRO A 1056 7.69 36.25 23.07
N VAL A 1057 8.96 35.93 22.87
CA VAL A 1057 9.93 35.45 23.86
C VAL A 1057 10.17 36.51 24.92
N ASP A 1058 9.43 36.44 26.01
CA ASP A 1058 9.83 36.99 27.32
C ASP A 1058 8.98 36.33 28.41
N ARG A 1059 9.46 35.18 28.91
CA ARG A 1059 9.11 34.41 30.14
C ARG A 1059 8.58 33.00 29.86
N MET A 1060 9.47 32.01 29.95
CA MET A 1060 9.27 30.78 30.76
C MET A 1060 10.58 29.96 30.79
N GLU A 1061 11.17 29.82 31.98
CA GLU A 1061 12.23 28.86 32.28
C GLU A 1061 11.57 27.51 32.69
N LYS A 1062 11.67 26.49 31.83
CA LYS A 1062 11.86 25.04 32.12
C LYS A 1062 11.55 24.18 30.88
N PRO A 1063 12.30 23.10 30.62
CA PRO A 1063 12.07 22.22 29.47
C PRO A 1063 10.95 21.21 29.76
N LEU A 1064 10.12 20.93 28.75
CA LEU A 1064 9.15 19.84 28.66
C LEU A 1064 9.72 18.77 27.72
N GLU A 1065 9.68 17.52 28.16
CA GLU A 1065 9.91 16.29 27.40
C GLU A 1065 8.60 15.92 26.68
N GLU A 1066 8.66 15.45 25.43
CA GLU A 1066 7.50 15.05 24.61
C GLU A 1066 7.69 13.63 24.01
N ASP A 1067 6.61 12.85 24.03
CA ASP A 1067 6.48 11.41 23.74
C ASP A 1067 5.96 11.11 22.31
N GLU A 1068 6.80 10.65 21.37
CA GLU A 1068 6.37 10.27 20.01
C GLU A 1068 5.88 8.80 19.88
N GLN A 1069 4.70 8.49 20.44
CA GLN A 1069 4.17 7.11 20.46
C GLN A 1069 3.25 6.68 19.28
N PRO A 1070 2.46 7.53 18.60
CA PRO A 1070 1.48 7.03 17.61
C PRO A 1070 2.06 6.63 16.24
N LEU A 1071 3.27 7.09 15.88
CA LEU A 1071 3.91 6.78 14.59
C LEU A 1071 4.68 5.45 14.59
N ARG A 1072 4.97 4.88 15.77
CA ARG A 1072 5.72 3.61 15.91
C ARG A 1072 4.88 2.39 15.50
N THR A 1073 3.59 2.35 15.86
CA THR A 1073 2.73 1.19 15.64
C THR A 1073 2.43 0.87 14.17
N LEU A 1074 2.53 1.85 13.26
CA LEU A 1074 2.36 1.65 11.81
C LEU A 1074 3.65 1.14 11.11
N ARG A 1075 4.83 1.33 11.71
CA ARG A 1075 6.11 0.80 11.21
C ARG A 1075 6.35 -0.66 11.61
N GLU A 1076 5.76 -1.10 12.72
CA GLU A 1076 5.95 -2.42 13.34
C GLU A 1076 5.38 -3.60 12.49
N GLN A 1077 4.38 -3.39 11.66
CA GLN A 1077 3.73 -4.48 10.91
C GLN A 1077 4.40 -4.82 9.57
N GLY A 1078 5.40 -4.04 9.12
CA GLY A 1078 6.05 -4.22 7.81
C GLY A 1078 7.35 -5.03 7.79
N LYS A 1079 8.04 -5.19 8.93
CA LYS A 1079 9.46 -5.65 8.95
C LYS A 1079 9.69 -7.16 9.08
N ALA A 1080 8.69 -7.95 9.45
CA ALA A 1080 8.89 -9.37 9.69
C ALA A 1080 8.59 -10.24 8.45
N LEU A 1081 9.46 -10.23 7.41
CA LEU A 1081 9.61 -11.33 6.41
C LEU A 1081 10.66 -10.99 5.31
N GLN A 1082 11.90 -11.51 5.41
CA GLN A 1082 12.66 -12.07 4.26
C GLN A 1082 13.99 -12.77 4.66
N LEU A 1083 14.25 -13.94 4.05
CA LEU A 1083 15.37 -14.87 4.31
C LEU A 1083 16.34 -14.93 3.12
N SER A 1084 17.65 -14.99 3.40
CA SER A 1084 18.74 -15.24 2.44
C SER A 1084 19.58 -16.50 2.76
N ALA A 1085 18.94 -17.62 3.11
CA ALA A 1085 19.62 -18.86 3.51
C ALA A 1085 19.43 -20.01 2.50
N LEU A 1086 20.27 -20.13 1.48
CA LEU A 1086 20.27 -21.30 0.56
C LEU A 1086 21.65 -21.86 0.17
N ARG A 1087 22.77 -21.50 0.82
CA ARG A 1087 24.08 -22.14 0.59
C ARG A 1087 24.73 -22.56 1.90
N THR A 1088 25.44 -23.70 1.91
CA THR A 1088 26.17 -24.14 3.12
C THR A 1088 27.49 -23.37 3.27
N PRO A 1089 27.95 -23.08 4.50
CA PRO A 1089 29.21 -22.36 4.74
C PRO A 1089 30.45 -23.03 4.13
N ASP A 1090 30.47 -24.37 4.03
CA ASP A 1090 31.58 -25.11 3.45
C ASP A 1090 31.67 -24.98 1.91
N GLU A 1091 30.54 -24.86 1.22
CA GLU A 1091 30.50 -24.58 -0.21
C GLU A 1091 31.02 -23.17 -0.49
N ARG A 1092 30.60 -22.19 0.32
CA ARG A 1092 31.04 -20.79 0.21
C ARG A 1092 32.53 -20.62 0.54
N ARG A 1093 33.06 -21.35 1.54
CA ARG A 1093 34.51 -21.34 1.86
C ARG A 1093 35.35 -21.92 0.72
N ARG A 1094 34.92 -23.02 0.08
CA ARG A 1094 35.65 -23.64 -1.05
C ARG A 1094 35.65 -22.74 -2.29
N GLU A 1095 34.56 -22.01 -2.52
CA GLU A 1095 34.46 -21.00 -3.58
C GLU A 1095 35.49 -19.88 -3.35
N ILE A 1096 35.53 -19.29 -2.15
CA ILE A 1096 36.47 -18.21 -1.80
C ILE A 1096 37.95 -18.66 -1.87
N GLU A 1097 38.28 -19.84 -1.34
CA GLU A 1097 39.65 -20.37 -1.41
C GLU A 1097 40.11 -20.64 -2.85
N PHE A 1098 39.17 -21.02 -3.72
CA PHE A 1098 39.42 -21.25 -5.13
C PHE A 1098 39.64 -19.93 -5.88
N GLU A 1099 38.80 -18.92 -5.64
CA GLU A 1099 38.95 -17.58 -6.24
C GLU A 1099 40.29 -16.94 -5.86
N ALA A 1100 40.72 -17.09 -4.61
CA ALA A 1100 42.01 -16.58 -4.13
C ALA A 1100 43.19 -17.24 -4.88
N LYS A 1101 43.18 -18.57 -5.03
CA LYS A 1101 44.23 -19.30 -5.76
C LYS A 1101 44.26 -18.95 -7.25
N LEU A 1102 43.11 -18.71 -7.86
CA LEU A 1102 43.01 -18.29 -9.25
C LEU A 1102 43.59 -16.88 -9.44
N ARG A 1103 43.26 -15.95 -8.53
CA ARG A 1103 43.76 -14.56 -8.53
C ARG A 1103 45.28 -14.50 -8.37
N ASP A 1104 45.84 -15.30 -7.46
CA ASP A 1104 47.29 -15.37 -7.25
C ASP A 1104 48.03 -15.93 -8.47
N ALA A 1105 47.45 -16.94 -9.13
CA ALA A 1105 48.02 -17.55 -10.34
C ALA A 1105 48.03 -16.60 -11.56
N VAL A 1106 47.13 -15.60 -11.59
CA VAL A 1106 47.08 -14.58 -12.66
C VAL A 1106 47.96 -13.36 -12.35
N THR A 1107 48.06 -12.95 -11.08
CA THR A 1107 48.71 -11.69 -10.70
C THR A 1107 50.20 -11.81 -10.35
N SER A 1108 50.68 -12.99 -9.91
CA SER A 1108 52.09 -13.23 -9.55
C SER A 1108 52.70 -14.45 -10.27
N PRO A 1109 53.07 -14.33 -11.56
CA PRO A 1109 53.78 -15.37 -12.29
C PRO A 1109 55.27 -15.40 -11.89
N ASP A 1110 55.58 -15.73 -10.63
CA ASP A 1110 56.95 -15.93 -10.19
C ASP A 1110 57.61 -17.11 -10.93
N VAL A 1111 58.93 -17.03 -11.14
CA VAL A 1111 59.75 -18.00 -11.88
C VAL A 1111 59.75 -19.37 -11.16
N GLY A 1112 58.71 -20.16 -11.39
CA GLY A 1112 58.53 -21.48 -10.77
C GLY A 1112 57.10 -22.00 -10.80
N ASN A 1113 56.09 -21.12 -10.89
CA ASN A 1113 54.70 -21.54 -11.05
C ASN A 1113 54.36 -21.76 -12.53
N PRO A 1114 53.70 -22.87 -12.88
CA PRO A 1114 53.31 -23.11 -14.26
C PRO A 1114 52.22 -22.11 -14.73
N PRO A 1115 52.22 -21.72 -16.03
CA PRO A 1115 51.27 -20.72 -16.53
C PRO A 1115 49.83 -21.22 -16.44
N LEU A 1116 48.95 -20.43 -15.82
CA LEU A 1116 47.51 -20.69 -15.79
C LEU A 1116 46.96 -20.64 -17.22
N ARG A 1117 46.20 -21.67 -17.60
CA ARG A 1117 45.45 -21.69 -18.86
C ARG A 1117 43.97 -21.94 -18.55
N VAL A 1118 43.12 -21.13 -19.17
CA VAL A 1118 41.66 -21.27 -19.10
C VAL A 1118 41.20 -21.93 -20.38
N ARG A 1119 40.52 -23.08 -20.25
CA ARG A 1119 39.91 -23.74 -21.41
C ARG A 1119 38.56 -23.10 -21.67
N ILE A 1120 38.41 -22.50 -22.84
CA ILE A 1120 37.16 -21.88 -23.28
C ILE A 1120 36.51 -22.80 -24.31
N PHE A 1121 35.24 -23.10 -24.10
CA PHE A 1121 34.42 -23.75 -25.11
C PHE A 1121 33.74 -22.66 -25.93
N LEU A 1122 34.17 -22.50 -27.18
CA LEU A 1122 33.53 -21.60 -28.13
C LEU A 1122 32.36 -22.32 -28.79
N HIS A 1123 31.16 -21.81 -28.54
CA HIS A 1123 29.94 -22.25 -29.20
C HIS A 1123 29.67 -21.34 -30.40
N ALA A 1124 29.78 -21.89 -31.60
CA ALA A 1124 29.33 -21.25 -32.82
C ALA A 1124 28.26 -22.13 -33.45
N GLY A 1125 27.33 -21.58 -34.25
CA GLY A 1125 26.18 -22.32 -34.80
C GLY A 1125 26.48 -23.58 -35.64
N GLN A 1126 27.75 -23.98 -35.80
CA GLN A 1126 28.19 -25.21 -36.47
C GLN A 1126 28.87 -26.24 -35.54
N GLY A 1127 29.04 -25.97 -34.23
CA GLY A 1127 29.64 -26.91 -33.28
C GLY A 1127 30.22 -26.26 -32.02
N VAL A 1128 30.92 -27.05 -31.21
CA VAL A 1128 31.67 -26.59 -30.03
C VAL A 1128 33.15 -26.87 -30.26
N GLU A 1129 34.00 -25.87 -30.08
CA GLU A 1129 35.45 -26.00 -30.17
C GLU A 1129 36.09 -25.59 -28.84
N GLN A 1130 37.11 -26.34 -28.42
CA GLN A 1130 37.93 -25.95 -27.28
C GLN A 1130 39.10 -25.10 -27.75
N VAL A 1131 39.19 -23.89 -27.19
CA VAL A 1131 40.37 -23.04 -27.33
C VAL A 1131 40.96 -22.76 -25.95
N TRP A 1132 42.26 -22.54 -25.89
CA TRP A 1132 42.94 -22.16 -24.65
C TRP A 1132 43.13 -20.65 -24.63
N MET A 1133 42.83 -20.04 -23.49
CA MET A 1133 43.14 -18.65 -23.19
C MET A 1133 44.24 -18.59 -22.14
N ARG A 1134 45.20 -17.68 -22.36
CA ARG A 1134 46.14 -17.24 -21.34
C ARG A 1134 45.55 -16.04 -20.60
N PRO A 1135 45.16 -16.19 -19.32
CA PRO A 1135 44.64 -15.09 -18.52
C PRO A 1135 45.69 -13.98 -18.35
N ALA A 1136 45.22 -12.75 -18.32
CA ALA A 1136 46.03 -11.55 -18.09
C ALA A 1136 45.53 -10.75 -16.88
N LYS A 1137 44.23 -10.76 -16.60
CA LYS A 1137 43.62 -10.09 -15.44
C LYS A 1137 42.35 -10.82 -15.00
N THR A 1138 42.04 -10.75 -13.71
CA THR A 1138 40.76 -11.19 -13.14
C THR A 1138 40.06 -10.05 -12.41
N ALA A 1139 38.73 -10.00 -12.42
CA ALA A 1139 37.91 -9.07 -11.64
C ALA A 1139 36.69 -9.81 -11.07
N SER A 1140 36.39 -9.65 -9.78
CA SER A 1140 35.23 -10.30 -9.15
C SER A 1140 34.07 -9.32 -9.05
N SER A 1141 32.85 -9.79 -9.31
CA SER A 1141 31.58 -9.09 -9.05
C SER A 1141 30.66 -9.96 -8.19
N TYR A 1142 29.56 -9.41 -7.67
CA TYR A 1142 28.56 -10.10 -6.83
C TYR A 1142 28.05 -11.44 -7.40
N GLN A 1143 28.21 -11.69 -8.72
CA GLN A 1143 27.58 -12.82 -9.41
C GLN A 1143 28.48 -13.57 -10.38
N SER A 1144 29.73 -13.14 -10.57
CA SER A 1144 30.68 -13.80 -11.46
C SER A 1144 32.12 -13.34 -11.26
N LEU A 1145 33.07 -14.24 -11.54
CA LEU A 1145 34.50 -13.92 -11.63
C LEU A 1145 34.87 -13.69 -13.10
N GLU A 1146 35.17 -12.46 -13.48
CA GLU A 1146 35.65 -12.10 -14.80
C GLU A 1146 37.13 -12.47 -14.97
N ILE A 1147 37.49 -13.10 -16.08
CA ILE A 1147 38.85 -13.36 -16.52
C ILE A 1147 39.04 -12.76 -17.91
N THR A 1148 39.94 -11.81 -18.04
CA THR A 1148 40.39 -11.27 -19.33
C THR A 1148 41.76 -11.85 -19.67
N GLY A 1149 41.97 -12.22 -20.93
CA GLY A 1149 43.18 -12.86 -21.40
C GLY A 1149 43.32 -12.80 -22.92
N THR A 1150 44.26 -13.58 -23.47
CA THR A 1150 44.41 -13.72 -24.92
C THR A 1150 44.35 -15.19 -25.33
N LEU A 1151 43.75 -15.49 -26.48
CA LEU A 1151 43.69 -16.86 -27.01
C LEU A 1151 45.11 -17.36 -27.37
N GLU A 1152 45.44 -18.59 -27.03
CA GLU A 1152 46.73 -19.20 -27.37
C GLU A 1152 46.74 -19.85 -28.77
N GLY A 1153 45.56 -20.05 -29.38
CA GLY A 1153 45.38 -20.65 -30.70
C GLY A 1153 44.26 -19.97 -31.49
N ALA A 1154 44.22 -20.19 -32.80
CA ALA A 1154 43.11 -19.73 -33.63
C ALA A 1154 41.92 -20.68 -33.52
N SER A 1155 40.70 -20.15 -33.46
CA SER A 1155 39.47 -20.93 -33.54
C SER A 1155 39.19 -21.37 -34.97
N LEU A 1156 38.94 -22.67 -35.16
CA LEU A 1156 38.46 -23.27 -36.40
C LEU A 1156 36.98 -22.94 -36.65
N LEU A 1157 36.18 -22.76 -35.61
CA LEU A 1157 34.74 -22.42 -35.71
C LEU A 1157 34.47 -20.92 -35.88
N ALA A 1158 35.37 -20.06 -35.39
CA ALA A 1158 35.33 -18.62 -35.57
C ALA A 1158 36.70 -18.11 -36.04
N PRO A 1159 37.01 -18.21 -37.36
CA PRO A 1159 38.34 -17.90 -37.90
C PRO A 1159 38.86 -16.47 -37.64
N SER A 1160 37.97 -15.55 -37.25
CA SER A 1160 38.31 -14.19 -36.80
C SER A 1160 38.97 -14.15 -35.41
N LEU A 1161 38.84 -15.20 -34.61
CA LEU A 1161 39.48 -15.34 -33.30
C LEU A 1161 40.82 -16.07 -33.47
N THR A 1162 41.88 -15.33 -33.79
CA THR A 1162 43.24 -15.89 -33.95
C THR A 1162 44.00 -15.93 -32.63
N ALA A 1163 45.14 -16.64 -32.58
CA ALA A 1163 46.04 -16.56 -31.44
C ALA A 1163 46.44 -15.09 -31.15
N GLY A 1164 46.41 -14.69 -29.88
CA GLY A 1164 46.62 -13.32 -29.42
C GLY A 1164 45.36 -12.45 -29.35
N THR A 1165 44.20 -12.94 -29.81
CA THR A 1165 42.93 -12.19 -29.72
C THR A 1165 42.56 -11.98 -28.26
N PRO A 1166 42.34 -10.72 -27.80
CA PRO A 1166 41.86 -10.45 -26.45
C PRO A 1166 40.47 -11.02 -26.26
N PHE A 1167 40.26 -11.69 -25.13
CA PHE A 1167 39.05 -12.43 -24.82
C PHE A 1167 38.70 -12.24 -23.35
N GLN A 1168 37.43 -12.04 -23.06
CA GLN A 1168 36.90 -11.85 -21.71
C GLN A 1168 35.88 -12.95 -21.43
N VAL A 1169 35.99 -13.58 -20.26
CA VAL A 1169 35.10 -14.64 -19.80
C VAL A 1169 34.59 -14.29 -18.42
N ASN A 1170 33.27 -14.17 -18.27
CA ASN A 1170 32.64 -14.04 -16.95
C ASN A 1170 32.27 -15.43 -16.44
N LEU A 1171 32.81 -15.81 -15.29
CA LEU A 1171 32.61 -17.10 -14.67
C LEU A 1171 31.23 -17.16 -14.01
N GLY A 1172 30.24 -17.68 -14.75
CA GLY A 1172 29.03 -18.29 -14.19
C GLY A 1172 29.02 -19.82 -14.32
N ASN A 1173 29.76 -20.39 -15.28
CA ASN A 1173 29.95 -21.83 -15.50
C ASN A 1173 31.29 -22.06 -16.24
N VAL A 1174 32.34 -22.54 -15.55
CA VAL A 1174 33.55 -23.05 -16.22
C VAL A 1174 33.82 -24.47 -15.81
N ASP A 1175 33.82 -25.37 -16.80
CA ASP A 1175 33.98 -26.81 -16.57
C ASP A 1175 35.40 -27.20 -16.10
N ALA A 1176 36.47 -26.51 -16.54
CA ALA A 1176 37.84 -26.85 -16.11
C ALA A 1176 38.90 -25.76 -16.33
N PHE A 1177 39.88 -25.74 -15.42
CA PHE A 1177 41.13 -24.97 -15.50
C PHE A 1177 42.34 -25.90 -15.54
N GLN A 1178 43.49 -25.41 -16.00
CA GLN A 1178 44.75 -26.14 -15.90
C GLN A 1178 45.84 -25.25 -15.29
N ILE A 1179 46.45 -25.73 -14.20
CA ILE A 1179 47.62 -25.13 -13.56
C ILE A 1179 48.76 -26.14 -13.69
N GLY A 1180 49.70 -25.90 -14.61
CA GLY A 1180 50.74 -26.90 -14.94
C GLY A 1180 50.19 -28.10 -15.69
N ASP A 1181 50.54 -29.31 -15.24
CA ASP A 1181 50.04 -30.55 -15.85
C ASP A 1181 48.73 -31.04 -15.18
N GLN A 1182 48.20 -30.27 -14.21
CA GLN A 1182 47.04 -30.67 -13.41
C GLN A 1182 45.76 -30.00 -13.93
N ALA A 1183 44.83 -30.81 -14.44
CA ALA A 1183 43.49 -30.37 -14.80
C ALA A 1183 42.60 -30.32 -13.54
N ILE A 1184 41.93 -29.19 -13.32
CA ILE A 1184 40.99 -28.96 -12.24
C ILE A 1184 39.62 -28.80 -12.90
N GLN A 1185 38.71 -29.76 -12.73
CA GLN A 1185 37.31 -29.61 -13.13
C GLN A 1185 36.58 -28.80 -12.05
N TRP A 1186 35.91 -27.73 -12.45
CA TRP A 1186 35.01 -26.95 -11.61
C TRP A 1186 33.61 -27.13 -12.18
N ARG A 1187 32.62 -27.42 -11.35
CA ARG A 1187 31.24 -27.67 -11.79
C ARG A 1187 30.29 -26.93 -10.89
#